data_AF-A0A7Y4HA45-F1
#
_entry.id   AF-A0A7Y4HA45-F1
#
_cell.length_a   1.000
_cell.length_b   1.000
_cell.length_c   1.000
_cell.angle_alpha   90.00
_cell.angle_beta   90.00
_cell.angle_gamma   90.00
#
_symmetry.space_group_name_H-M   'P 1'
#
loop_
_entity.id
_entity.type
_entity.pdbx_description
1 polymer ?
#
loop_
_entity_poly.entity_id
_entity_poly.type
_entity_poly.pdbx_seq_one_letter_code
_entity_poly.pdbx_strand_id
1 'polypeptide(L)'
;MRTLNKITRLLVAAFVGVSASALQRPAWGQPAPAMRAVVSADAAPEAMSQLFAKLGAGERTISVPGAAWLQLQFSEVRLGPDGVLTITGASGESQRFSQAQIDAWGGLTAVFNGSELRVSLVKGATEPVSASIKEIIIGLPAGVLSRAEVVVPRPLRNLLGPDFKRFIPGDLRRELRKEGVAPREGVDTESICGSTDDRVASANPRAGRIMPVGCTGWLIEGGNLLSAGHCVGTTFQTVEFNVPASLANGTTVAPPVRDQYRIIAGSIVSQDGGVGNDWAVFQVLPNTQTGLMPAAAQGATFQLSNTDNPAQVRVTGYGVDGPAPNFGAGGGARNAQSQTQQTHVGTLSQNTGGATSGVLRYDTDTQGGNSGSPVIVEGGNIAIGIHTNAGCAVSGGTNAGTSFRNAALWTALPGTQSGWRVFHSTGDRLRNLDVGRNGDGRLEVFGVAPDNTIWNTWQVAPSNGWNGSWNMLYSSGDQLRDLRVARNLDGRLEVFGVAPDDTIWHTWQVAPSNGWNGSWEILYSSSDRLRSLEVGQNADGRLEVFGVAPDNTIWNTWQVAPSNGWNGSWNMLYSSGDQLRDLRVARNLDGRLEVFGVAPDDTIWHTWQVAPSNGWNGSWEILYSSSDRLRSLEVGQNADGRLEIFGVAPDNTIWNTWQVAPSNGWNGSWNILYSSGDQLRSLDVGRNGDGRLELFGVAPDDTIWHTWQVGPSNGWNGSWLMFYVPGDRLRNLDVGQNADGRIEVFGIASNDTIWHTWQVAPSDGWNR
;
A
#
# COMPACT_ATOMS: atom_id res chain seq x y z
N MET A 1 55.43 33.10 -3.15
CA MET A 1 54.97 34.46 -3.53
C MET A 1 54.60 34.39 -5.00
N ARG A 2 53.46 34.82 -5.48
CA ARG A 2 52.28 35.51 -4.93
C ARG A 2 51.42 35.72 -6.17
N THR A 3 50.09 35.60 -6.04
CA THR A 3 49.07 36.34 -6.83
C THR A 3 49.01 36.04 -8.35
N LEU A 4 47.89 35.98 -9.04
CA LEU A 4 46.55 36.53 -8.86
C LEU A 4 45.67 35.79 -9.91
N ASN A 5 44.44 35.39 -9.57
CA ASN A 5 43.24 35.49 -10.44
C ASN A 5 42.12 34.58 -9.95
N LYS A 6 41.11 35.18 -9.33
CA LYS A 6 39.68 35.04 -9.69
C LYS A 6 38.84 35.83 -8.69
N ILE A 7 38.39 37.01 -9.12
CA ILE A 7 37.31 37.80 -8.51
C ILE A 7 36.13 37.74 -9.47
N THR A 8 35.04 37.08 -9.06
CA THR A 8 33.61 37.40 -9.26
C THR A 8 32.83 36.14 -8.82
N ARG A 9 31.87 36.13 -7.88
CA ARG A 9 30.94 37.12 -7.34
C ARG A 9 30.62 36.78 -5.87
N LEU A 10 30.41 37.82 -5.06
CA LEU A 10 29.89 37.82 -3.70
C LEU A 10 28.45 38.40 -3.72
N LEU A 11 27.68 38.14 -2.65
CA LEU A 11 26.27 38.52 -2.32
C LEU A 11 25.29 37.38 -2.64
N VAL A 12 24.60 36.71 -1.71
CA VAL A 12 24.00 37.12 -0.43
C VAL A 12 23.88 35.89 0.50
N ALA A 13 24.32 35.99 1.77
CA ALA A 13 23.78 35.21 2.89
C ALA A 13 24.23 35.88 4.20
N ALA A 14 23.35 36.69 4.78
CA ALA A 14 23.55 37.38 6.05
C ALA A 14 22.68 36.75 7.14
N PHE A 15 23.33 36.40 8.26
CA PHE A 15 22.81 36.22 9.63
C PHE A 15 21.65 35.25 9.88
N VAL A 16 21.92 34.15 10.61
CA VAL A 16 21.66 34.05 12.07
C VAL A 16 22.63 33.02 12.66
N GLY A 17 23.53 33.49 13.52
CA GLY A 17 24.28 32.63 14.44
C GLY A 17 23.47 32.40 15.70
N VAL A 18 22.97 31.19 15.89
CA VAL A 18 22.64 30.65 17.22
C VAL A 18 23.55 29.47 17.42
N SER A 19 24.49 29.63 18.36
CA SER A 19 25.32 28.57 18.90
C SER A 19 24.44 27.43 19.41
N ALA A 20 24.45 26.30 18.71
CA ALA A 20 23.90 25.05 19.20
C ALA A 20 24.75 24.59 20.38
N SER A 21 24.35 24.97 21.59
CA SER A 21 24.72 24.23 22.79
C SER A 21 24.23 22.80 22.61
N ALA A 22 25.16 21.87 22.43
CA ALA A 22 24.89 20.45 22.43
C ALA A 22 24.33 20.07 23.81
N LEU A 23 23.01 20.17 23.96
CA LEU A 23 22.28 19.55 25.05
C LEU A 23 22.53 18.04 24.95
N GLN A 24 23.32 17.52 25.89
CA GLN A 24 23.45 16.08 26.11
C GLN A 24 22.04 15.54 26.35
N ARG A 25 21.53 14.80 25.36
CA ARG A 25 20.25 14.08 25.44
C ARG A 25 20.31 13.09 26.61
N PRO A 26 19.32 13.07 27.53
CA PRO A 26 19.25 12.00 28.53
C PRO A 26 19.02 10.66 27.81
N ALA A 27 19.62 9.59 28.33
CA ALA A 27 19.51 8.25 27.75
C ALA A 27 18.15 7.64 28.11
N TRP A 28 17.13 7.90 27.29
CA TRP A 28 15.81 7.30 27.43
C TRP A 28 15.78 5.91 26.76
N GLY A 29 14.94 4.99 27.28
CA GLY A 29 14.87 3.57 26.91
C GLY A 29 15.09 3.31 25.42
N GLN A 30 16.16 2.59 25.10
CA GLN A 30 16.60 2.34 23.73
C GLN A 30 15.92 1.08 23.17
N PRO A 31 15.88 0.92 21.83
CA PRO A 31 15.59 -0.37 21.22
C PRO A 31 16.45 -1.49 21.79
N ALA A 32 15.97 -2.73 21.67
CA ALA A 32 16.62 -3.92 22.19
C ALA A 32 17.16 -4.82 21.06
N PRO A 33 18.18 -4.37 20.31
CA PRO A 33 18.62 -5.06 19.12
C PRO A 33 19.00 -6.52 19.41
N ALA A 34 18.52 -7.43 18.58
CA ALA A 34 18.85 -8.84 18.66
C ALA A 34 20.36 -9.06 18.45
N MET A 35 20.97 -9.87 19.32
CA MET A 35 22.38 -10.21 19.26
C MET A 35 22.68 -10.97 17.97
N ARG A 36 23.51 -10.37 17.10
CA ARG A 36 23.80 -10.93 15.78
C ARG A 36 25.18 -10.54 15.24
N ALA A 37 25.67 -11.34 14.30
CA ALA A 37 26.75 -10.99 13.38
C ALA A 37 26.18 -10.91 11.96
N VAL A 38 26.72 -10.01 11.14
CA VAL A 38 26.38 -9.90 9.71
C VAL A 38 27.66 -10.09 8.91
N VAL A 39 27.66 -11.13 8.07
CA VAL A 39 28.78 -11.44 7.18
C VAL A 39 28.32 -11.20 5.75
N SER A 40 28.92 -10.22 5.07
CA SER A 40 28.68 -9.97 3.65
C SER A 40 29.63 -10.81 2.78
N ALA A 41 29.20 -11.12 1.55
CA ALA A 41 29.96 -11.95 0.62
C ALA A 41 31.37 -11.39 0.31
N ASP A 42 31.50 -10.07 0.24
CA ASP A 42 32.75 -9.36 -0.04
C ASP A 42 33.72 -9.27 1.15
N ALA A 43 33.20 -9.44 2.38
CA ALA A 43 33.98 -9.40 3.62
C ALA A 43 34.09 -10.77 4.31
N ALA A 44 33.57 -11.82 3.69
CA ALA A 44 33.51 -13.16 4.25
C ALA A 44 34.93 -13.72 4.52
N PRO A 45 35.17 -14.33 5.69
CA PRO A 45 36.38 -15.10 5.93
C PRO A 45 36.51 -16.25 4.92
N GLU A 46 37.73 -16.69 4.64
CA GLU A 46 37.99 -17.80 3.71
C GLU A 46 37.19 -19.06 4.08
N ALA A 47 37.07 -19.37 5.37
CA ALA A 47 36.29 -20.49 5.90
C ALA A 47 34.79 -20.43 5.58
N MET A 48 34.25 -19.25 5.23
CA MET A 48 32.85 -19.05 4.86
C MET A 48 32.65 -18.76 3.37
N SER A 49 33.73 -18.54 2.61
CA SER A 49 33.66 -18.10 1.20
C SER A 49 32.78 -19.00 0.33
N GLN A 50 32.83 -20.32 0.54
CA GLN A 50 32.04 -21.30 -0.21
C GLN A 50 30.52 -21.18 0.07
N LEU A 51 30.12 -20.65 1.23
CA LEU A 51 28.72 -20.43 1.56
C LEU A 51 28.09 -19.34 0.67
N PHE A 52 28.91 -18.43 0.13
CA PHE A 52 28.48 -17.33 -0.75
C PHE A 52 28.62 -17.63 -2.24
N ALA A 53 29.12 -18.80 -2.61
CA ALA A 53 29.22 -19.18 -4.02
C ALA A 53 27.83 -19.14 -4.69
N LYS A 54 27.75 -18.63 -5.93
CA LYS A 54 26.48 -18.50 -6.66
C LYS A 54 25.70 -19.82 -6.65
N LEU A 55 24.40 -19.73 -6.36
CA LEU A 55 23.47 -20.85 -6.39
C LEU A 55 22.90 -21.01 -7.80
N GLY A 56 22.81 -22.25 -8.26
CA GLY A 56 22.09 -22.64 -9.46
C GLY A 56 20.93 -23.56 -9.10
N ALA A 57 20.34 -24.24 -10.11
CA ALA A 57 19.31 -25.24 -9.87
C ALA A 57 19.78 -26.37 -8.94
N GLY A 58 18.88 -26.83 -8.07
CA GLY A 58 19.16 -27.85 -7.07
C GLY A 58 19.20 -27.30 -5.65
N GLU A 59 19.66 -28.12 -4.71
CA GLU A 59 19.68 -27.80 -3.28
C GLU A 59 21.12 -27.62 -2.76
N ARG A 60 21.32 -26.64 -1.89
CA ARG A 60 22.56 -26.43 -1.14
C ARG A 60 22.29 -26.16 0.33
N THR A 61 23.05 -26.82 1.18
CA THR A 61 23.04 -26.56 2.63
C THR A 61 23.98 -25.40 2.98
N ILE A 62 23.46 -24.43 3.71
CA ILE A 62 24.20 -23.35 4.38
C ILE A 62 24.29 -23.71 5.86
N SER A 63 25.47 -24.10 6.32
CA SER A 63 25.70 -24.53 7.71
C SER A 63 26.65 -23.56 8.41
N VAL A 64 26.20 -22.99 9.53
CA VAL A 64 26.96 -22.05 10.37
C VAL A 64 26.94 -22.55 11.83
N PRO A 65 27.67 -23.64 12.16
CA PRO A 65 27.71 -24.22 13.51
C PRO A 65 27.87 -23.19 14.64
N GLY A 66 26.99 -23.28 15.64
CA GLY A 66 26.96 -22.38 16.80
C GLY A 66 26.09 -21.14 16.63
N ALA A 67 25.47 -20.94 15.47
CA ALA A 67 24.40 -19.96 15.29
C ALA A 67 23.13 -20.40 16.04
N ALA A 68 22.45 -19.45 16.70
CA ALA A 68 21.16 -19.69 17.35
C ALA A 68 20.01 -19.69 16.33
N TRP A 69 20.11 -18.83 15.31
CA TRP A 69 19.19 -18.70 14.19
C TRP A 69 19.95 -18.13 13.00
N LEU A 70 19.40 -18.28 11.79
CA LEU A 70 19.95 -17.76 10.55
C LEU A 70 18.89 -17.02 9.74
N GLN A 71 19.35 -15.99 9.02
CA GLN A 71 18.58 -15.27 8.03
C GLN A 71 19.50 -14.94 6.85
N LEU A 72 18.99 -15.03 5.62
CA LEU A 72 19.75 -14.75 4.42
C LEU A 72 19.24 -13.47 3.77
N GLN A 73 20.18 -12.71 3.22
CA GLN A 73 19.90 -11.62 2.29
C GLN A 73 20.44 -12.03 0.94
N PHE A 74 19.56 -12.19 -0.05
CA PHE A 74 19.96 -12.45 -1.43
C PHE A 74 20.20 -11.15 -2.21
N SER A 75 20.97 -11.30 -3.28
CA SER A 75 21.15 -10.35 -4.37
C SER A 75 21.03 -11.12 -5.69
N GLU A 76 20.63 -10.43 -6.76
CA GLU A 76 20.61 -10.99 -8.12
C GLU A 76 19.86 -12.35 -8.23
N VAL A 77 18.63 -12.39 -7.74
CA VAL A 77 17.79 -13.58 -7.85
C VAL A 77 17.13 -13.63 -9.23
N ARG A 78 17.32 -14.74 -9.94
CA ARG A 78 16.72 -15.02 -11.25
C ARG A 78 16.05 -16.38 -11.18
N LEU A 79 14.73 -16.39 -11.05
CA LEU A 79 13.89 -17.57 -11.02
C LEU A 79 13.12 -17.74 -12.34
N GLY A 80 12.81 -16.64 -13.02
CA GLY A 80 11.85 -16.65 -14.13
C GLY A 80 10.41 -16.83 -13.61
N PRO A 81 9.42 -16.91 -14.52
CA PRO A 81 7.99 -16.91 -14.15
C PRO A 81 7.57 -18.10 -13.29
N ASP A 82 8.10 -19.30 -13.57
CA ASP A 82 7.72 -20.54 -12.86
C ASP A 82 8.79 -21.04 -11.87
N GLY A 83 9.90 -20.31 -11.71
CA GLY A 83 10.97 -20.71 -10.81
C GLY A 83 10.60 -20.46 -9.35
N VAL A 84 11.09 -21.33 -8.47
CA VAL A 84 10.83 -21.23 -7.03
C VAL A 84 12.13 -21.29 -6.25
N LEU A 85 12.32 -20.32 -5.36
CA LEU A 85 13.34 -20.35 -4.31
C LEU A 85 12.69 -20.84 -3.02
N THR A 86 13.24 -21.92 -2.44
CA THR A 86 12.79 -22.46 -1.15
C THR A 86 13.93 -22.44 -0.15
N ILE A 87 13.69 -21.87 1.03
CA ILE A 87 14.62 -21.92 2.17
C ILE A 87 13.96 -22.79 3.23
N THR A 88 14.63 -23.85 3.67
CA THR A 88 14.11 -24.78 4.68
C THR A 88 15.04 -24.79 5.89
N GLY A 89 14.49 -24.52 7.07
CA GLY A 89 15.22 -24.61 8.33
C GLY A 89 15.41 -26.05 8.82
N ALA A 90 16.21 -26.22 9.86
CA ALA A 90 16.48 -27.53 10.46
C ALA A 90 15.22 -28.24 11.00
N SER A 91 14.18 -27.50 11.38
CA SER A 91 12.88 -28.04 11.82
C SER A 91 12.03 -28.59 10.68
N GLY A 92 12.39 -28.36 9.42
CA GLY A 92 11.60 -28.69 8.24
C GLY A 92 10.62 -27.60 7.81
N GLU A 93 10.46 -26.52 8.58
CA GLU A 93 9.72 -25.34 8.14
C GLU A 93 10.42 -24.69 6.95
N SER A 94 9.63 -24.21 5.98
CA SER A 94 10.17 -23.63 4.75
C SER A 94 9.51 -22.33 4.35
N GLN A 95 10.27 -21.39 3.81
CA GLN A 95 9.76 -20.22 3.12
C GLN A 95 9.96 -20.40 1.62
N ARG A 96 8.91 -20.12 0.84
CA ARG A 96 8.95 -20.18 -0.62
C ARG A 96 8.79 -18.79 -1.21
N PHE A 97 9.44 -18.57 -2.34
CA PHE A 97 9.35 -17.35 -3.11
C PHE A 97 9.23 -17.65 -4.61
N SER A 98 8.29 -16.97 -5.26
CA SER A 98 8.36 -16.65 -6.70
C SER A 98 9.33 -15.48 -6.94
N GLN A 99 9.63 -15.17 -8.21
CA GLN A 99 10.43 -14.00 -8.57
C GLN A 99 9.85 -12.71 -7.99
N ALA A 100 8.56 -12.46 -8.19
CA ALA A 100 7.91 -11.24 -7.71
C ALA A 100 7.96 -11.12 -6.17
N GLN A 101 7.80 -12.25 -5.46
CA GLN A 101 7.81 -12.25 -4.00
C GLN A 101 9.21 -11.94 -3.43
N ILE A 102 10.28 -12.55 -3.97
CA ILE A 102 11.63 -12.29 -3.47
C ILE A 102 12.10 -10.87 -3.78
N ASP A 103 11.67 -10.32 -4.92
CA ASP A 103 11.94 -8.93 -5.30
C ASP A 103 11.20 -7.96 -4.36
N ALA A 104 9.92 -8.21 -4.07
CA ALA A 104 9.15 -7.43 -3.12
C ALA A 104 9.73 -7.49 -1.69
N TRP A 105 10.21 -8.66 -1.26
CA TRP A 105 10.91 -8.81 0.02
C TRP A 105 12.30 -8.18 0.05
N GLY A 106 12.77 -7.66 -1.08
CA GLY A 106 14.09 -7.06 -1.24
C GLY A 106 15.22 -8.07 -1.04
N GLY A 107 14.95 -9.36 -1.29
CA GLY A 107 15.91 -10.45 -1.12
C GLY A 107 16.09 -10.98 0.31
N LEU A 108 15.47 -10.38 1.33
CA LEU A 108 15.59 -10.84 2.72
C LEU A 108 14.68 -12.05 2.98
N THR A 109 15.15 -13.04 3.74
CA THR A 109 14.32 -14.20 4.14
C THR A 109 13.68 -13.99 5.52
N ALA A 110 12.78 -14.90 5.88
CA ALA A 110 12.39 -15.16 7.26
C ALA A 110 13.61 -15.57 8.10
N VAL A 111 13.49 -15.43 9.42
CA VAL A 111 14.44 -15.94 10.41
C VAL A 111 14.12 -17.40 10.71
N PHE A 112 15.12 -18.27 10.62
CA PHE A 112 14.98 -19.69 10.91
C PHE A 112 15.81 -20.05 12.14
N ASN A 113 15.19 -20.73 13.10
CA ASN A 113 15.90 -21.23 14.28
C ASN A 113 16.90 -22.34 13.90
N GLY A 114 18.05 -22.34 14.58
CA GLY A 114 19.13 -23.29 14.36
C GLY A 114 20.26 -22.78 13.46
N SER A 115 21.23 -23.65 13.24
CA SER A 115 22.50 -23.31 12.58
C SER A 115 22.60 -23.78 11.13
N GLU A 116 21.50 -24.21 10.54
CA GLU A 116 21.50 -24.79 9.19
C GLU A 116 20.25 -24.40 8.40
N LEU A 117 20.46 -24.08 7.12
CA LEU A 117 19.42 -23.83 6.12
C LEU A 117 19.68 -24.68 4.89
N ARG A 118 18.65 -25.27 4.31
CA ARG A 118 18.69 -25.84 2.96
C ARG A 118 18.06 -24.86 2.00
N VAL A 119 18.81 -24.40 1.00
CA VAL A 119 18.37 -23.48 -0.04
C VAL A 119 18.22 -24.24 -1.34
N SER A 120 17.00 -24.31 -1.87
CA SER A 120 16.66 -25.03 -3.09
C SER A 120 16.13 -24.08 -4.14
N LEU A 121 16.69 -24.15 -5.35
CA LEU A 121 16.19 -23.46 -6.53
C LEU A 121 15.65 -24.48 -7.52
N VAL A 122 14.35 -24.40 -7.80
CA VAL A 122 13.68 -25.23 -8.79
C VAL A 122 13.46 -24.41 -10.06
N LYS A 123 13.86 -24.99 -11.20
CA LYS A 123 13.71 -24.37 -12.51
C LYS A 123 12.26 -24.41 -13.00
N GLY A 124 11.85 -23.34 -13.68
CA GLY A 124 10.69 -23.34 -14.57
C GLY A 124 10.97 -24.01 -15.92
N ALA A 125 10.02 -23.92 -16.86
CA ALA A 125 10.10 -24.61 -18.14
C ALA A 125 11.19 -24.06 -19.10
N THR A 126 11.60 -22.80 -18.97
CA THR A 126 12.30 -22.08 -20.07
C THR A 126 13.62 -21.39 -19.73
N GLU A 127 13.95 -21.09 -18.46
CA GLU A 127 15.15 -20.28 -18.12
C GLU A 127 16.02 -20.90 -16.99
N PRO A 128 17.35 -20.67 -16.98
CA PRO A 128 18.23 -21.11 -15.89
C PRO A 128 18.01 -20.27 -14.64
N VAL A 129 17.87 -20.94 -13.50
CA VAL A 129 17.68 -20.28 -12.20
C VAL A 129 19.01 -20.00 -11.51
N SER A 130 19.12 -18.86 -10.84
CA SER A 130 20.26 -18.53 -10.01
C SER A 130 19.93 -17.57 -8.88
N ALA A 131 20.71 -17.62 -7.80
CA ALA A 131 20.65 -16.65 -6.72
C ALA A 131 22.04 -16.46 -6.11
N SER A 132 22.35 -15.24 -5.67
CA SER A 132 23.59 -14.94 -4.95
C SER A 132 23.25 -14.53 -3.53
N ILE A 133 23.87 -15.14 -2.52
CA ILE A 133 23.73 -14.67 -1.14
C ILE A 133 24.61 -13.41 -1.00
N LYS A 134 24.00 -12.29 -0.62
CA LYS A 134 24.69 -11.04 -0.32
C LYS A 134 25.21 -11.04 1.12
N GLU A 135 24.36 -11.42 2.07
CA GLU A 135 24.69 -11.44 3.50
C GLU A 135 24.11 -12.69 4.18
N ILE A 136 24.87 -13.24 5.13
CA ILE A 136 24.40 -14.22 6.10
C ILE A 136 24.31 -13.50 7.45
N ILE A 137 23.10 -13.41 7.98
CA ILE A 137 22.80 -12.81 9.29
C ILE A 137 22.71 -13.95 10.30
N ILE A 138 23.56 -13.89 11.31
CA ILE A 138 23.83 -14.97 12.25
C ILE A 138 23.36 -14.55 13.64
N GLY A 139 22.32 -15.22 14.14
CA GLY A 139 21.88 -15.07 15.52
C GLY A 139 22.92 -15.59 16.51
N LEU A 140 23.28 -14.76 17.48
CA LEU A 140 24.23 -15.11 18.52
C LEU A 140 23.49 -15.50 19.81
N PRO A 141 23.96 -16.51 20.55
CA PRO A 141 23.42 -16.80 21.88
C PRO A 141 23.51 -15.59 22.82
N ALA A 142 22.54 -15.40 23.71
CA ALA A 142 22.51 -14.25 24.61
C ALA A 142 23.69 -14.20 25.60
N GLY A 143 24.24 -15.36 25.99
CA GLY A 143 25.42 -15.46 26.88
C GLY A 143 26.76 -15.03 26.27
N VAL A 144 26.75 -14.45 25.07
CA VAL A 144 27.95 -13.97 24.36
C VAL A 144 28.47 -12.65 24.95
N LEU A 145 27.75 -11.99 25.86
CA LEU A 145 28.24 -10.79 26.56
C LEU A 145 28.56 -11.12 28.02
N SER A 146 29.85 -11.21 28.35
CA SER A 146 30.30 -11.26 29.75
C SER A 146 31.44 -10.28 29.94
N ARG A 147 31.32 -9.35 30.91
CA ARG A 147 32.41 -8.48 31.39
C ARG A 147 33.21 -7.81 30.26
N ALA A 148 32.54 -7.08 29.36
CA ALA A 148 33.15 -6.35 28.24
C ALA A 148 33.81 -7.18 27.11
N GLU A 149 33.63 -8.51 27.07
CA GLU A 149 34.05 -9.34 25.94
C GLU A 149 32.89 -10.06 25.25
N VAL A 150 32.85 -9.96 23.91
CA VAL A 150 31.97 -10.75 23.04
C VAL A 150 32.55 -12.16 22.95
N VAL A 151 31.94 -13.15 23.60
CA VAL A 151 32.35 -14.57 23.61
C VAL A 151 31.47 -15.38 22.67
N VAL A 152 31.89 -15.51 21.40
CA VAL A 152 31.18 -16.36 20.43
C VAL A 152 31.48 -17.86 20.66
N PRO A 153 30.52 -18.77 20.41
CA PRO A 153 30.76 -20.21 20.51
C PRO A 153 31.97 -20.66 19.69
N ARG A 154 32.76 -21.61 20.19
CA ARG A 154 34.00 -22.08 19.54
C ARG A 154 33.80 -22.49 18.07
N PRO A 155 32.74 -23.23 17.67
CA PRO A 155 32.51 -23.56 16.27
C PRO A 155 32.32 -22.32 15.39
N LEU A 156 31.56 -21.33 15.87
CA LEU A 156 31.34 -20.07 15.16
C LEU A 156 32.61 -19.21 15.11
N ARG A 157 33.40 -19.21 16.18
CA ARG A 157 34.71 -18.53 16.23
C ARG A 157 35.68 -19.09 15.20
N ASN A 158 35.67 -20.40 14.96
CA ASN A 158 36.51 -21.02 13.94
C ASN A 158 36.13 -20.58 12.53
N LEU A 159 34.85 -20.29 12.27
CA LEU A 159 34.38 -19.77 10.97
C LEU A 159 34.67 -18.28 10.80
N LEU A 160 34.37 -17.47 11.82
CA LEU A 160 34.51 -16.01 11.75
C LEU A 160 35.97 -15.53 11.90
N GLY A 161 36.84 -16.37 12.48
CA GLY A 161 38.24 -16.05 12.74
C GLY A 161 38.45 -15.14 13.97
N PRO A 162 39.70 -14.75 14.24
CA PRO A 162 40.07 -13.98 15.43
C PRO A 162 39.52 -12.54 15.43
N ASP A 163 39.25 -11.96 14.27
CA ASP A 163 38.69 -10.60 14.10
C ASP A 163 37.15 -10.61 13.96
N PHE A 164 36.47 -11.60 14.53
CA PHE A 164 35.01 -11.76 14.40
C PHE A 164 34.20 -10.51 14.85
N LYS A 165 34.77 -9.68 15.74
CA LYS A 165 34.14 -8.44 16.23
C LYS A 165 33.80 -7.48 15.10
N ARG A 166 34.52 -7.53 13.96
CA ARG A 166 34.24 -6.71 12.77
C ARG A 166 32.87 -6.99 12.14
N PHE A 167 32.31 -8.17 12.38
CA PHE A 167 30.99 -8.58 11.88
C PHE A 167 29.84 -8.24 12.83
N ILE A 168 30.12 -7.77 14.04
CA ILE A 168 29.10 -7.30 14.97
C ILE A 168 28.61 -5.91 14.52
N PRO A 169 27.32 -5.73 14.20
CA PRO A 169 26.83 -4.46 13.68
C PRO A 169 26.93 -3.29 14.68
N GLY A 170 26.94 -2.06 14.15
CA GLY A 170 27.26 -0.85 14.91
C GLY A 170 26.23 -0.45 15.97
N ASP A 171 24.96 -0.83 15.78
CA ASP A 171 23.87 -0.72 16.76
C ASP A 171 24.20 -1.51 18.04
N LEU A 172 24.75 -2.72 17.91
CA LEU A 172 25.20 -3.53 19.05
C LEU A 172 26.50 -3.00 19.68
N ARG A 173 27.45 -2.49 18.87
CA ARG A 173 28.73 -1.95 19.38
C ARG A 173 28.57 -0.73 20.28
N ARG A 174 27.51 0.07 20.12
CA ARG A 174 27.23 1.23 20.98
C ARG A 174 26.78 0.80 22.37
N GLU A 175 25.97 -0.25 22.48
CA GLU A 175 25.60 -0.85 23.76
C GLU A 175 26.83 -1.43 24.48
N LEU A 176 27.71 -2.12 23.75
CA LEU A 176 28.95 -2.68 24.30
C LEU A 176 29.94 -1.66 24.86
N ARG A 177 29.88 -0.39 24.40
CA ARG A 177 30.76 0.69 24.89
C ARG A 177 30.27 1.35 26.17
N LYS A 178 28.99 1.17 26.55
CA LYS A 178 28.42 1.76 27.77
C LYS A 178 28.86 1.05 29.06
N GLU A 179 29.27 -0.22 28.99
CA GLU A 179 29.69 -1.03 30.16
C GLU A 179 31.07 -0.69 30.76
N GLY A 180 31.74 0.38 30.30
CA GLY A 180 33.03 0.84 30.84
C GLY A 180 32.98 2.14 31.64
N VAL A 181 31.80 2.72 31.83
CA VAL A 181 31.60 3.96 32.60
C VAL A 181 30.88 3.58 33.89
N ALA A 182 31.46 3.93 35.04
CA ALA A 182 30.79 3.75 36.33
C ALA A 182 29.37 4.35 36.25
N PRO A 183 28.32 3.62 36.67
CA PRO A 183 26.96 4.13 36.57
C PRO A 183 26.88 5.44 37.34
N ARG A 184 26.42 6.50 36.68
CA ARG A 184 25.96 7.69 37.40
C ARG A 184 24.79 7.24 38.26
N GLU A 185 24.84 7.53 39.55
CA GLU A 185 23.70 7.30 40.45
C GLU A 185 22.41 7.83 39.80
N GLY A 186 21.42 6.95 39.59
CA GLY A 186 20.10 7.29 39.05
C GLY A 186 19.82 6.92 37.59
N VAL A 187 20.63 6.08 36.93
CA VAL A 187 20.29 5.53 35.59
C VAL A 187 20.28 4.01 35.63
N ASP A 188 19.25 3.45 36.26
CA ASP A 188 18.87 2.06 36.05
C ASP A 188 18.12 1.98 34.71
N THR A 189 18.52 1.06 33.83
CA THR A 189 17.92 0.86 32.50
C THR A 189 16.54 0.19 32.53
N GLU A 190 16.07 -0.16 33.72
CA GLU A 190 14.77 -0.76 33.96
C GLU A 190 13.71 0.32 34.16
N SER A 191 12.55 0.17 33.52
CA SER A 191 11.44 1.12 33.68
C SER A 191 10.26 0.51 34.45
N ILE A 192 10.63 -0.13 35.56
CA ILE A 192 9.74 -0.77 36.52
C ILE A 192 9.25 0.29 37.50
N CYS A 193 7.93 0.41 37.62
CA CYS A 193 7.27 1.37 38.47
C CYS A 193 7.10 0.83 39.88
N GLY A 194 8.05 1.17 40.76
CA GLY A 194 8.09 0.68 42.13
C GLY A 194 9.10 -0.45 42.30
N SER A 195 9.00 -1.17 43.42
CA SER A 195 9.98 -2.17 43.84
C SER A 195 9.66 -3.60 43.40
N THR A 196 8.69 -3.79 42.51
CA THR A 196 8.29 -5.11 42.02
C THR A 196 8.04 -5.03 40.53
N ASP A 197 8.57 -6.02 39.79
CA ASP A 197 8.26 -6.18 38.38
C ASP A 197 6.99 -7.02 38.23
N ASP A 198 5.86 -6.33 38.06
CA ASP A 198 4.50 -6.86 38.04
C ASP A 198 4.05 -7.28 36.64
N ARG A 199 4.95 -7.21 35.64
CA ARG A 199 4.66 -7.69 34.28
C ARG A 199 4.40 -9.19 34.28
N VAL A 200 3.43 -9.64 33.49
CA VAL A 200 3.13 -11.06 33.26
C VAL A 200 3.21 -11.41 31.78
N ALA A 201 3.41 -12.69 31.45
CA ALA A 201 3.41 -13.16 30.07
C ALA A 201 2.05 -12.91 29.40
N SER A 202 2.07 -12.64 28.08
CA SER A 202 0.88 -12.34 27.28
C SER A 202 0.93 -13.07 25.93
N ALA A 203 -0.24 -13.27 25.32
CA ALA A 203 -0.41 -13.87 24.00
C ALA A 203 -1.43 -13.09 23.15
N ASN A 204 -1.45 -11.76 23.30
CA ASN A 204 -2.33 -10.88 22.55
C ASN A 204 -1.96 -10.95 21.06
N PRO A 205 -2.86 -11.43 20.19
CA PRO A 205 -2.55 -11.67 18.78
C PRO A 205 -2.32 -10.38 17.98
N ARG A 206 -2.70 -9.22 18.54
CA ARG A 206 -2.57 -7.92 17.89
C ARG A 206 -1.15 -7.32 17.98
N ALA A 207 -0.26 -7.86 18.82
CA ALA A 207 1.06 -7.30 19.08
C ALA A 207 2.21 -8.24 18.66
N GLY A 208 3.11 -7.73 17.83
CA GLY A 208 4.28 -8.43 17.29
C GLY A 208 5.61 -7.77 17.68
N ARG A 209 6.69 -8.57 17.64
CA ARG A 209 8.07 -8.14 17.87
C ARG A 209 8.67 -7.67 16.55
N ILE A 210 9.33 -6.52 16.54
CA ILE A 210 10.02 -5.99 15.36
C ILE A 210 11.49 -6.38 15.43
N MET A 211 11.94 -7.16 14.46
CA MET A 211 13.30 -7.69 14.39
C MET A 211 14.09 -7.09 13.22
N PRO A 212 15.42 -6.93 13.37
CA PRO A 212 16.22 -7.20 14.56
C PRO A 212 16.28 -6.04 15.58
N VAL A 213 15.53 -4.95 15.41
CA VAL A 213 15.61 -3.76 16.29
C VAL A 213 15.12 -4.02 17.74
N GLY A 214 14.25 -5.01 17.95
CA GLY A 214 13.72 -5.40 19.25
C GLY A 214 12.65 -4.47 19.81
N CYS A 215 11.94 -3.75 18.95
CA CYS A 215 10.79 -2.93 19.33
C CYS A 215 9.47 -3.70 19.21
N THR A 216 8.36 -3.07 19.59
CA THR A 216 7.01 -3.63 19.44
C THR A 216 6.28 -2.98 18.27
N GLY A 217 5.56 -3.79 17.48
CA GLY A 217 4.63 -3.35 16.45
C GLY A 217 3.25 -3.96 16.68
N TRP A 218 2.18 -3.30 16.24
CA TRP A 218 0.83 -3.81 16.53
C TRP A 218 -0.22 -3.39 15.49
N LEU A 219 -1.25 -4.22 15.36
CA LEU A 219 -2.25 -4.18 14.29
C LEU A 219 -3.41 -3.22 14.63
N ILE A 220 -3.77 -2.39 13.64
CA ILE A 220 -4.97 -1.53 13.69
C ILE A 220 -5.96 -1.93 12.60
N GLU A 221 -7.22 -1.48 12.73
CA GLU A 221 -8.21 -1.64 11.66
C GLU A 221 -7.68 -1.08 10.32
N GLY A 222 -8.01 -1.75 9.21
CA GLY A 222 -7.45 -1.44 7.89
C GLY A 222 -6.08 -2.07 7.59
N GLY A 223 -5.52 -2.87 8.51
CA GLY A 223 -4.34 -3.72 8.25
C GLY A 223 -2.98 -3.04 8.40
N ASN A 224 -2.95 -1.76 8.77
CA ASN A 224 -1.71 -1.04 9.08
C ASN A 224 -1.18 -1.42 10.48
N LEU A 225 0.07 -1.06 10.73
CA LEU A 225 0.73 -1.29 12.00
C LEU A 225 1.31 0.00 12.57
N LEU A 226 1.41 0.04 13.90
CA LEU A 226 1.97 1.16 14.66
C LEU A 226 3.19 0.73 15.47
N SER A 227 4.14 1.65 15.65
CA SER A 227 5.31 1.51 16.53
C SER A 227 5.83 2.89 16.96
N ALA A 228 6.96 2.93 17.67
CA ALA A 228 7.65 4.19 17.98
C ALA A 228 8.49 4.64 16.78
N GLY A 229 8.58 5.95 16.57
CA GLY A 229 9.35 6.54 15.47
C GLY A 229 10.85 6.32 15.65
N HIS A 230 11.37 6.39 16.87
CA HIS A 230 12.80 6.14 17.14
C HIS A 230 13.24 4.69 16.86
N CYS A 231 12.29 3.75 16.70
CA CYS A 231 12.59 2.38 16.28
C CYS A 231 12.86 2.27 14.78
N VAL A 232 12.42 3.26 13.99
CA VAL A 232 12.55 3.25 12.54
C VAL A 232 14.00 3.49 12.13
N GLY A 233 14.50 2.58 11.30
CA GLY A 233 15.87 2.61 10.80
C GLY A 233 16.17 1.39 9.95
N THR A 234 17.44 1.14 9.65
CA THR A 234 17.86 0.01 8.80
C THR A 234 17.56 -1.37 9.42
N THR A 235 17.31 -1.44 10.72
CA THR A 235 16.97 -2.65 11.49
C THR A 235 15.48 -2.84 11.73
N PHE A 236 14.62 -1.95 11.20
CA PHE A 236 13.16 -2.04 11.27
C PHE A 236 12.64 -2.88 10.09
N GLN A 237 12.80 -4.21 10.18
CA GLN A 237 12.73 -5.08 8.99
C GLN A 237 11.54 -6.04 8.97
N THR A 238 11.33 -6.78 10.06
CA THR A 238 10.34 -7.87 10.11
C THR A 238 9.49 -7.75 11.36
N VAL A 239 8.18 -7.94 11.23
CA VAL A 239 7.27 -8.10 12.37
C VAL A 239 6.99 -9.58 12.58
N GLU A 240 7.17 -10.04 13.80
CA GLU A 240 7.02 -11.41 14.25
C GLU A 240 5.85 -11.51 15.24
N PHE A 241 4.83 -12.30 14.90
CA PHE A 241 3.70 -12.60 15.79
C PHE A 241 3.88 -13.98 16.44
N ASN A 242 3.08 -14.29 17.47
CA ASN A 242 3.09 -15.61 18.12
C ASN A 242 4.49 -16.06 18.56
N VAL A 243 5.29 -15.12 19.05
CA VAL A 243 6.69 -15.30 19.42
C VAL A 243 6.83 -16.30 20.58
N PRO A 244 7.59 -17.40 20.42
CA PRO A 244 7.82 -18.37 21.49
C PRO A 244 8.66 -17.81 22.65
N ALA A 245 8.69 -18.54 23.76
CA ALA A 245 9.60 -18.25 24.85
C ALA A 245 11.07 -18.29 24.39
N SER A 246 11.88 -17.37 24.91
CA SER A 246 13.33 -17.41 24.72
C SER A 246 13.94 -18.61 25.43
N LEU A 247 15.14 -19.03 25.00
CA LEU A 247 15.87 -20.11 25.65
C LEU A 247 16.24 -19.73 27.09
N ALA A 248 16.55 -20.72 27.93
CA ALA A 248 16.88 -20.51 29.35
C ALA A 248 18.06 -19.55 29.61
N ASN A 249 18.87 -19.27 28.59
CA ASN A 249 19.98 -18.31 28.62
C ASN A 249 19.62 -16.91 28.08
N GLY A 250 18.37 -16.66 27.70
CA GLY A 250 17.88 -15.39 27.13
C GLY A 250 17.96 -15.31 25.60
N THR A 251 18.40 -16.37 24.91
CA THR A 251 18.51 -16.35 23.45
C THR A 251 17.14 -16.35 22.80
N THR A 252 16.90 -15.39 21.92
CA THR A 252 15.63 -15.25 21.18
C THR A 252 15.35 -16.46 20.31
N VAL A 253 14.10 -16.89 20.30
CA VAL A 253 13.55 -17.88 19.37
C VAL A 253 12.62 -17.15 18.40
N ALA A 254 12.79 -17.38 17.09
CA ALA A 254 11.88 -16.86 16.08
C ALA A 254 10.58 -17.69 16.04
N PRO A 255 9.41 -17.09 15.78
CA PRO A 255 8.19 -17.85 15.55
C PRO A 255 8.26 -18.61 14.20
N PRO A 256 7.30 -19.50 13.94
CA PRO A 256 7.13 -20.12 12.63
C PRO A 256 7.13 -19.10 11.49
N VAL A 257 7.60 -19.51 10.30
CA VAL A 257 7.69 -18.64 9.10
C VAL A 257 6.35 -17.98 8.75
N ARG A 258 5.22 -18.67 8.97
CA ARG A 258 3.85 -18.15 8.73
C ARG A 258 3.48 -16.94 9.59
N ASP A 259 4.21 -16.69 10.67
CA ASP A 259 3.97 -15.62 11.63
C ASP A 259 5.00 -14.46 11.48
N GLN A 260 5.81 -14.48 10.42
CA GLN A 260 6.80 -13.45 10.11
C GLN A 260 6.40 -12.65 8.87
N TYR A 261 6.44 -11.32 8.96
CA TYR A 261 5.96 -10.40 7.94
C TYR A 261 6.99 -9.31 7.63
N ARG A 262 7.30 -9.12 6.35
CA ARG A 262 8.28 -8.12 5.91
C ARG A 262 7.67 -6.73 5.89
N ILE A 263 8.31 -5.77 6.56
CA ILE A 263 7.92 -4.36 6.54
C ILE A 263 8.21 -3.74 5.16
N ILE A 264 7.23 -3.01 4.61
CA ILE A 264 7.38 -2.27 3.36
C ILE A 264 8.06 -0.95 3.68
N ALA A 265 9.35 -0.82 3.38
CA ALA A 265 10.13 0.37 3.76
C ALA A 265 9.55 1.68 3.22
N GLY A 266 8.99 1.67 2.01
CA GLY A 266 8.35 2.84 1.40
C GLY A 266 7.00 3.23 2.00
N SER A 267 6.40 2.40 2.86
CA SER A 267 5.11 2.68 3.52
C SER A 267 5.25 3.44 4.84
N ILE A 268 6.48 3.60 5.35
CA ILE A 268 6.71 4.08 6.71
C ILE A 268 6.53 5.59 6.77
N VAL A 269 5.58 6.05 7.58
CA VAL A 269 5.44 7.45 8.00
C VAL A 269 5.78 7.52 9.47
N SER A 270 6.76 8.33 9.85
CA SER A 270 7.24 8.34 11.24
C SER A 270 7.77 9.71 11.67
N GLN A 271 7.83 9.89 12.99
CA GLN A 271 8.37 11.07 13.65
C GLN A 271 9.11 10.63 14.92
N ASP A 272 10.33 11.12 15.13
CA ASP A 272 11.10 10.99 16.37
C ASP A 272 11.37 12.38 16.96
N GLY A 273 10.35 12.92 17.64
CA GLY A 273 10.36 14.23 18.29
C GLY A 273 10.50 14.17 19.83
N GLY A 274 10.67 12.98 20.40
CA GLY A 274 10.66 12.75 21.85
C GLY A 274 9.24 12.58 22.43
N VAL A 275 9.11 12.75 23.76
CA VAL A 275 7.88 12.45 24.51
C VAL A 275 6.67 13.19 23.91
N GLY A 276 5.66 12.43 23.52
CA GLY A 276 4.41 12.94 22.95
C GLY A 276 4.46 13.25 21.45
N ASN A 277 5.60 13.06 20.80
CA ASN A 277 5.75 13.21 19.35
C ASN A 277 6.74 12.19 18.78
N ASP A 278 6.59 10.94 19.20
CA ASP A 278 7.41 9.81 18.78
C ASP A 278 6.48 8.68 18.34
N TRP A 279 6.43 8.38 17.04
CA TRP A 279 5.44 7.46 16.47
C TRP A 279 5.84 7.02 15.06
N ALA A 280 5.36 5.85 14.64
CA ALA A 280 5.48 5.33 13.30
C ALA A 280 4.19 4.60 12.89
N VAL A 281 3.79 4.79 11.64
CA VAL A 281 2.74 4.04 10.94
C VAL A 281 3.37 3.36 9.73
N PHE A 282 3.07 2.08 9.52
CA PHE A 282 3.70 1.32 8.45
C PHE A 282 2.85 0.11 8.02
N GLN A 283 3.20 -0.45 6.88
CA GLN A 283 2.59 -1.66 6.31
C GLN A 283 3.61 -2.80 6.19
N VAL A 284 3.08 -4.01 6.00
CA VAL A 284 3.87 -5.21 5.74
C VAL A 284 3.36 -5.92 4.49
N LEU A 285 4.20 -6.76 3.90
CA LEU A 285 3.81 -7.66 2.83
C LEU A 285 3.01 -8.85 3.36
N PRO A 286 2.11 -9.45 2.56
CA PRO A 286 1.50 -10.73 2.87
C PRO A 286 2.56 -11.80 3.15
N ASN A 287 2.22 -12.76 4.01
CA ASN A 287 3.11 -13.88 4.27
C ASN A 287 3.26 -14.75 3.00
N THR A 288 4.50 -15.13 2.67
CA THR A 288 4.76 -15.80 1.39
C THR A 288 4.29 -17.26 1.34
N GLN A 289 3.97 -17.87 2.48
CA GLN A 289 3.43 -19.23 2.53
C GLN A 289 1.90 -19.25 2.50
N THR A 290 1.27 -18.35 3.25
CA THR A 290 -0.20 -18.37 3.44
C THR A 290 -0.92 -17.41 2.50
N GLY A 291 -0.23 -16.41 1.94
CA GLY A 291 -0.84 -15.32 1.17
C GLY A 291 -1.64 -14.33 2.02
N LEU A 292 -1.71 -14.52 3.34
CA LEU A 292 -2.52 -13.69 4.22
C LEU A 292 -1.74 -12.47 4.72
N MET A 293 -2.46 -11.37 4.92
CA MET A 293 -2.02 -10.23 5.74
C MET A 293 -2.07 -10.59 7.24
N PRO A 294 -1.25 -9.96 8.11
CA PRO A 294 -1.20 -10.32 9.52
C PRO A 294 -2.54 -10.11 10.24
N ALA A 295 -3.31 -9.07 9.92
CA ALA A 295 -4.63 -8.85 10.53
C ALA A 295 -5.59 -10.02 10.26
N ALA A 296 -5.58 -10.57 9.04
CA ALA A 296 -6.38 -11.72 8.68
C ALA A 296 -5.86 -13.01 9.36
N ALA A 297 -4.53 -13.21 9.38
CA ALA A 297 -3.93 -14.37 10.03
C ALA A 297 -4.15 -14.40 11.55
N GLN A 298 -4.09 -13.24 12.21
CA GLN A 298 -4.30 -13.08 13.64
C GLN A 298 -5.78 -12.99 14.02
N GLY A 299 -6.67 -12.67 13.06
CA GLY A 299 -8.10 -12.51 13.29
C GLY A 299 -8.46 -11.39 14.27
N ALA A 300 -7.57 -10.41 14.46
CA ALA A 300 -7.72 -9.37 15.47
C ALA A 300 -6.97 -8.07 15.14
N THR A 301 -7.58 -6.95 15.46
CA THR A 301 -7.02 -5.59 15.35
C THR A 301 -7.44 -4.76 16.56
N PHE A 302 -6.67 -3.71 16.89
CA PHE A 302 -7.08 -2.70 17.86
C PHE A 302 -7.96 -1.63 17.21
N GLN A 303 -8.97 -1.18 17.96
CA GLN A 303 -9.66 0.07 17.70
C GLN A 303 -8.87 1.24 18.29
N LEU A 304 -8.98 2.41 17.70
CA LEU A 304 -8.23 3.60 18.12
C LEU A 304 -9.18 4.65 18.67
N SER A 305 -8.77 5.31 19.75
CA SER A 305 -9.54 6.39 20.36
C SER A 305 -8.64 7.56 20.73
N ASN A 306 -9.01 8.76 20.29
CA ASN A 306 -8.39 10.01 20.75
C ASN A 306 -9.25 10.72 21.82
N THR A 307 -10.45 10.23 22.11
CA THR A 307 -11.36 10.81 23.10
C THR A 307 -11.27 10.13 24.46
N ASP A 308 -11.04 8.81 24.50
CA ASP A 308 -11.01 8.05 25.74
C ASP A 308 -9.91 8.52 26.70
N ASN A 309 -10.26 8.51 27.99
CA ASN A 309 -9.37 8.95 29.06
C ASN A 309 -9.59 8.10 30.33
N PRO A 310 -9.23 6.81 30.30
CA PRO A 310 -9.53 5.88 31.39
C PRO A 310 -8.65 6.15 32.60
N ALA A 311 -9.08 5.67 33.77
CA ALA A 311 -8.26 5.72 34.99
C ALA A 311 -7.07 4.74 34.92
N GLN A 312 -7.22 3.62 34.21
CA GLN A 312 -6.20 2.59 34.07
C GLN A 312 -5.93 2.26 32.60
N VAL A 313 -4.66 2.01 32.31
CA VAL A 313 -4.17 1.58 31.00
C VAL A 313 -3.32 0.34 31.13
N ARG A 314 -3.23 -0.41 30.04
CA ARG A 314 -2.38 -1.58 29.89
C ARG A 314 -1.37 -1.35 28.79
N VAL A 315 -0.13 -1.73 29.04
CA VAL A 315 0.90 -1.80 28.00
C VAL A 315 1.20 -3.26 27.73
N THR A 316 1.18 -3.66 26.46
CA THR A 316 1.44 -5.04 26.03
C THR A 316 2.44 -5.04 24.88
N GLY A 317 3.60 -5.65 25.08
CA GLY A 317 4.64 -5.68 24.06
C GLY A 317 5.85 -6.48 24.48
N TYR A 318 6.98 -6.23 23.81
CA TYR A 318 8.19 -7.00 23.94
C TYR A 318 9.25 -6.21 24.69
N GLY A 319 10.19 -6.84 25.37
CA GLY A 319 11.28 -6.15 26.05
C GLY A 319 12.34 -7.13 26.52
N VAL A 320 13.53 -6.65 26.88
CA VAL A 320 14.63 -7.52 27.33
C VAL A 320 14.47 -7.82 28.81
N ASP A 321 14.48 -9.12 29.13
CA ASP A 321 14.67 -9.66 30.47
C ASP A 321 16.01 -10.40 30.51
N GLY A 322 16.69 -10.45 31.65
CA GLY A 322 17.99 -11.12 31.71
C GLY A 322 18.43 -11.56 33.11
N PRO A 323 19.60 -12.22 33.19
CA PRO A 323 20.35 -12.34 34.43
C PRO A 323 21.15 -11.04 34.68
N ALA A 324 21.69 -10.91 35.90
CA ALA A 324 22.36 -9.73 36.46
C ALA A 324 23.09 -8.78 35.48
N PRO A 325 23.04 -7.45 35.73
CA PRO A 325 22.44 -6.84 36.92
C PRO A 325 20.93 -6.56 36.81
N ASN A 326 20.35 -6.63 35.61
CA ASN A 326 18.98 -6.16 35.39
C ASN A 326 17.96 -7.28 35.67
N PHE A 327 17.81 -7.58 36.96
CA PHE A 327 16.68 -8.33 37.46
C PHE A 327 15.57 -7.35 37.82
N GLY A 328 14.43 -7.49 37.15
CA GLY A 328 13.16 -6.95 37.62
C GLY A 328 13.03 -7.21 39.12
N ALA A 329 12.74 -6.15 39.86
CA ALA A 329 12.76 -6.16 41.32
C ALA A 329 11.90 -7.33 41.83
N GLY A 330 12.55 -8.40 42.34
CA GLY A 330 11.86 -9.67 42.66
C GLY A 330 12.69 -10.96 42.54
N GLY A 331 13.87 -10.93 41.92
CA GLY A 331 14.90 -11.98 42.10
C GLY A 331 14.68 -13.33 41.41
N GLY A 332 13.73 -13.44 40.47
CA GLY A 332 13.54 -14.64 39.63
C GLY A 332 14.32 -14.61 38.32
N ALA A 333 14.77 -15.76 37.81
CA ALA A 333 15.41 -15.86 36.49
C ALA A 333 14.35 -15.65 35.38
N ARG A 334 14.33 -14.46 34.75
CA ARG A 334 13.37 -14.09 33.68
C ARG A 334 13.91 -14.28 32.25
N ASN A 335 14.98 -15.05 32.08
CA ASN A 335 15.63 -15.25 30.77
C ASN A 335 14.67 -15.75 29.68
N ALA A 336 13.72 -16.63 30.05
CA ALA A 336 12.75 -17.16 29.10
C ALA A 336 11.75 -16.11 28.62
N GLN A 337 11.58 -15.01 29.35
CA GLN A 337 10.69 -13.89 29.02
C GLN A 337 11.38 -12.83 28.14
N SER A 338 12.70 -12.90 27.97
CA SER A 338 13.46 -11.93 27.19
C SER A 338 12.99 -11.85 25.73
N GLN A 339 12.65 -10.66 25.28
CA GLN A 339 12.04 -10.37 23.99
C GLN A 339 10.82 -11.25 23.68
N THR A 340 10.04 -11.59 24.69
CA THR A 340 8.73 -12.26 24.55
C THR A 340 7.62 -11.29 24.94
N GLN A 341 6.39 -11.60 24.59
CA GLN A 341 5.29 -10.69 24.85
C GLN A 341 4.92 -10.70 26.35
N GLN A 342 4.93 -9.53 26.96
CA GLN A 342 4.52 -9.30 28.35
C GLN A 342 3.51 -8.16 28.43
N THR A 343 2.79 -8.08 29.55
CA THR A 343 1.80 -7.04 29.79
C THR A 343 1.77 -6.62 31.25
N HIS A 344 1.40 -5.36 31.51
CA HIS A 344 1.12 -4.85 32.85
C HIS A 344 0.06 -3.72 32.79
N VAL A 345 -0.68 -3.56 33.88
CA VAL A 345 -1.72 -2.54 34.07
C VAL A 345 -1.22 -1.49 35.04
N GLY A 346 -1.54 -0.24 34.76
CA GLY A 346 -1.17 0.89 35.59
C GLY A 346 -2.20 2.00 35.52
N THR A 347 -2.09 2.94 36.45
CA THR A 347 -2.84 4.19 36.49
C THR A 347 -2.37 5.13 35.38
N LEU A 348 -3.32 5.71 34.66
CA LEU A 348 -3.07 6.81 33.73
C LEU A 348 -3.09 8.14 34.50
N SER A 349 -1.96 8.85 34.51
CA SER A 349 -1.82 10.15 35.20
C SER A 349 -1.92 11.35 34.25
N GLN A 350 -1.69 11.16 32.94
CA GLN A 350 -1.78 12.23 31.95
C GLN A 350 -2.21 11.70 30.57
N ASN A 351 -3.09 12.45 29.89
CA ASN A 351 -3.42 12.28 28.47
C ASN A 351 -3.76 13.64 27.83
N THR A 352 -2.80 14.23 27.14
CA THR A 352 -2.90 15.58 26.56
C THR A 352 -2.86 15.54 25.03
N GLY A 353 -3.27 16.63 24.39
CA GLY A 353 -3.28 16.78 22.93
C GLY A 353 -2.69 18.10 22.45
N GLY A 354 -2.47 18.17 21.14
CA GLY A 354 -1.78 19.27 20.49
C GLY A 354 -1.40 18.94 19.05
N ALA A 355 -1.07 19.97 18.26
CA ALA A 355 -0.82 19.82 16.82
C ALA A 355 0.30 18.81 16.51
N THR A 356 1.40 18.90 17.25
CA THR A 356 2.59 18.04 17.12
C THR A 356 3.04 17.51 18.48
N SER A 357 2.11 17.41 19.44
CA SER A 357 2.39 16.90 20.78
C SER A 357 1.12 16.35 21.41
N GLY A 358 1.14 15.10 21.85
CA GLY A 358 0.10 14.52 22.69
C GLY A 358 0.76 13.56 23.67
N VAL A 359 0.77 13.87 24.95
CA VAL A 359 1.56 13.12 25.95
C VAL A 359 0.65 12.20 26.76
N LEU A 360 1.04 10.92 26.84
CA LEU A 360 0.56 9.97 27.84
C LEU A 360 1.57 9.84 28.98
N ARG A 361 1.10 9.72 30.23
CA ARG A 361 1.90 9.28 31.38
C ARG A 361 1.16 8.27 32.22
N TYR A 362 1.86 7.22 32.63
CA TYR A 362 1.30 6.11 33.38
C TYR A 362 2.39 5.36 34.17
N ASP A 363 1.96 4.52 35.10
CA ASP A 363 2.84 3.72 35.98
C ASP A 363 2.86 2.22 35.62
N THR A 364 2.55 1.86 34.36
CA THR A 364 2.75 0.47 33.91
C THR A 364 4.23 0.15 33.80
N ASP A 365 4.72 -0.87 34.49
CA ASP A 365 6.02 -1.51 34.24
C ASP A 365 6.32 -1.80 32.76
N THR A 366 7.50 -1.38 32.33
CA THR A 366 8.07 -1.71 31.01
C THR A 366 9.58 -2.01 31.11
N GLN A 367 10.18 -2.48 30.02
CA GLN A 367 11.62 -2.73 29.91
C GLN A 367 12.18 -2.16 28.60
N GLY A 368 13.50 -2.11 28.49
CA GLY A 368 14.17 -1.81 27.21
C GLY A 368 13.63 -2.71 26.08
N GLY A 369 13.32 -2.12 24.91
CA GLY A 369 12.64 -2.80 23.80
C GLY A 369 11.11 -2.68 23.79
N ASN A 370 10.48 -2.20 24.87
CA ASN A 370 9.02 -2.02 24.91
C ASN A 370 8.51 -0.83 24.09
N SER A 371 9.42 -0.03 23.55
CA SER A 371 9.14 1.03 22.58
C SER A 371 8.24 0.54 21.45
N GLY A 372 7.19 1.30 21.19
CA GLY A 372 6.18 1.04 20.16
C GLY A 372 4.96 0.26 20.64
N SER A 373 4.94 -0.22 21.89
CA SER A 373 3.80 -0.98 22.41
C SER A 373 2.51 -0.15 22.44
N PRO A 374 1.33 -0.75 22.19
CA PRO A 374 0.06 -0.08 22.37
C PRO A 374 -0.15 0.29 23.85
N VAL A 375 -0.68 1.49 24.08
CA VAL A 375 -1.26 1.89 25.37
C VAL A 375 -2.77 1.67 25.27
N ILE A 376 -3.26 0.66 25.97
CA ILE A 376 -4.59 0.07 25.81
C ILE A 376 -5.48 0.52 26.98
N VAL A 377 -6.75 0.80 26.72
CA VAL A 377 -7.77 0.94 27.76
C VAL A 377 -7.93 -0.39 28.49
N GLU A 378 -7.78 -0.42 29.81
CA GLU A 378 -7.83 -1.67 30.56
C GLU A 378 -9.18 -2.39 30.40
N GLY A 379 -9.13 -3.70 30.13
CA GLY A 379 -10.31 -4.54 29.88
C GLY A 379 -10.94 -4.42 28.49
N GLY A 380 -10.36 -3.63 27.57
CA GLY A 380 -10.94 -3.36 26.25
C GLY A 380 -10.08 -3.74 25.04
N ASN A 381 -10.59 -3.42 23.84
CA ASN A 381 -9.88 -3.53 22.55
C ASN A 381 -9.46 -2.15 21.99
N ILE A 382 -9.45 -1.11 22.83
CA ILE A 382 -9.19 0.26 22.41
C ILE A 382 -7.77 0.65 22.82
N ALA A 383 -6.99 1.15 21.86
CA ALA A 383 -5.72 1.80 22.12
C ALA A 383 -5.87 3.33 22.07
N ILE A 384 -5.19 4.03 22.98
CA ILE A 384 -5.22 5.50 23.09
C ILE A 384 -3.87 6.16 22.76
N GLY A 385 -2.87 5.35 22.43
CA GLY A 385 -1.56 5.84 22.00
C GLY A 385 -0.48 4.76 21.97
N ILE A 386 0.77 5.21 21.90
CA ILE A 386 1.96 4.39 21.68
C ILE A 386 2.95 4.64 22.81
N HIS A 387 3.40 3.60 23.50
CA HIS A 387 4.47 3.69 24.50
C HIS A 387 5.80 3.98 23.81
N THR A 388 6.54 4.99 24.27
CA THR A 388 7.78 5.41 23.61
C THR A 388 8.93 5.68 24.57
N ASN A 389 8.65 6.06 25.81
CA ASN A 389 9.70 6.51 26.71
C ASN A 389 9.56 5.85 28.09
N ALA A 390 10.65 5.20 28.50
CA ALA A 390 10.92 4.84 29.88
C ALA A 390 11.07 6.09 30.76
N GLY A 391 10.89 5.95 32.07
CA GLY A 391 11.03 7.05 33.02
C GLY A 391 10.46 6.78 34.40
N CYS A 392 10.16 5.52 34.70
CA CYS A 392 9.61 5.07 35.98
C CYS A 392 10.66 4.26 36.72
N ALA A 393 10.85 4.51 38.02
CA ALA A 393 11.78 3.78 38.87
C ALA A 393 11.23 3.61 40.29
N VAL A 394 11.93 2.86 41.14
CA VAL A 394 11.63 2.71 42.58
C VAL A 394 11.52 4.07 43.28
N SER A 395 12.30 5.07 42.84
CA SER A 395 12.32 6.43 43.38
C SER A 395 11.19 7.34 42.87
N GLY A 396 10.32 6.82 41.98
CA GLY A 396 9.20 7.55 41.36
C GLY A 396 9.42 7.82 39.87
N GLY A 397 8.55 8.65 39.29
CA GLY A 397 8.52 8.94 37.86
C GLY A 397 7.32 8.32 37.15
N THR A 398 7.33 8.32 35.82
CA THR A 398 6.27 7.76 34.98
C THR A 398 6.86 7.24 33.68
N ASN A 399 6.30 6.14 33.18
CA ASN A 399 6.42 5.80 31.77
C ASN A 399 5.57 6.75 30.93
N ALA A 400 5.99 6.97 29.69
CA ALA A 400 5.34 7.92 28.80
C ALA A 400 5.20 7.40 27.37
N GLY A 401 4.33 8.06 26.63
CA GLY A 401 3.99 7.70 25.26
C GLY A 401 3.41 8.87 24.46
N THR A 402 3.20 8.61 23.17
CA THR A 402 2.47 9.49 22.26
C THR A 402 0.99 9.15 22.28
N SER A 403 0.17 10.08 22.72
CA SER A 403 -1.30 10.03 22.68
C SER A 403 -1.82 10.18 21.25
N PHE A 404 -2.94 9.54 20.95
CA PHE A 404 -3.72 9.79 19.74
C PHE A 404 -4.40 11.18 19.70
N ARG A 405 -4.28 11.97 20.76
CA ARG A 405 -4.58 13.41 20.74
C ARG A 405 -3.47 14.26 20.12
N ASN A 406 -2.35 13.66 19.71
CA ASN A 406 -1.39 14.28 18.79
C ASN A 406 -2.04 14.35 17.40
N ALA A 407 -2.35 15.56 16.92
CA ALA A 407 -3.07 15.74 15.66
C ALA A 407 -2.28 15.24 14.45
N ALA A 408 -0.97 15.46 14.41
CA ALA A 408 -0.11 14.97 13.33
C ALA A 408 -0.10 13.44 13.24
N LEU A 409 0.00 12.74 14.38
CA LEU A 409 -0.16 11.29 14.42
C LEU A 409 -1.58 10.89 13.97
N TRP A 410 -2.63 11.52 14.52
CA TRP A 410 -4.00 11.15 14.18
C TRP A 410 -4.29 11.27 12.68
N THR A 411 -3.81 12.34 12.04
CA THR A 411 -3.86 12.52 10.58
C THR A 411 -3.07 11.45 9.83
N ALA A 412 -1.93 10.99 10.37
CA ALA A 412 -1.11 9.95 9.76
C ALA A 412 -1.73 8.54 9.84
N LEU A 413 -2.72 8.29 10.70
CA LEU A 413 -3.42 7.00 10.84
C LEU A 413 -4.41 6.75 9.68
N PRO A 414 -4.17 5.74 8.81
CA PRO A 414 -5.10 5.39 7.74
C PRO A 414 -6.39 4.81 8.35
N GLY A 415 -7.55 5.14 7.77
CA GLY A 415 -8.83 4.57 8.21
C GLY A 415 -9.38 5.09 9.54
N THR A 416 -8.89 6.23 10.04
CA THR A 416 -9.48 6.90 11.23
C THR A 416 -10.36 8.10 10.88
N GLN A 417 -10.28 8.57 9.64
CA GLN A 417 -11.14 9.62 9.08
C GLN A 417 -11.44 9.29 7.62
N SER A 418 -12.69 9.50 7.23
CA SER A 418 -13.09 9.45 5.82
C SER A 418 -12.38 10.58 5.08
N GLY A 419 -11.62 10.25 4.03
CA GLY A 419 -11.07 11.25 3.11
C GLY A 419 -12.08 11.70 2.06
N TRP A 420 -13.28 11.10 2.04
CA TRP A 420 -14.37 11.56 1.20
C TRP A 420 -14.84 12.94 1.67
N ARG A 421 -15.05 13.82 0.70
CA ARG A 421 -15.62 15.15 0.89
C ARG A 421 -16.89 15.23 0.07
N VAL A 422 -17.94 15.79 0.67
CA VAL A 422 -19.15 16.15 -0.07
C VAL A 422 -18.72 17.09 -1.18
N PHE A 423 -19.11 16.76 -2.41
CA PHE A 423 -18.74 17.57 -3.56
C PHE A 423 -19.74 18.74 -3.68
N HIS A 424 -19.29 19.93 -3.29
CA HIS A 424 -20.05 21.18 -3.13
C HIS A 424 -21.03 21.21 -1.96
N SER A 425 -22.16 20.49 -2.02
CA SER A 425 -23.21 20.55 -0.99
C SER A 425 -23.91 19.22 -0.73
N THR A 426 -24.35 19.00 0.52
CA THR A 426 -25.15 17.83 0.91
C THR A 426 -26.55 17.83 0.31
N GLY A 427 -26.96 18.93 -0.33
CA GLY A 427 -28.20 19.05 -1.09
C GLY A 427 -28.09 18.64 -2.55
N ASP A 428 -26.88 18.50 -3.09
CA ASP A 428 -26.68 18.20 -4.51
C ASP A 428 -26.93 16.72 -4.80
N ARG A 429 -27.57 16.43 -5.93
CA ARG A 429 -28.00 15.07 -6.30
C ARG A 429 -27.65 14.76 -7.74
N LEU A 430 -26.85 13.72 -7.94
CA LEU A 430 -26.56 13.14 -9.25
C LEU A 430 -26.75 11.64 -9.15
N ARG A 431 -27.21 11.00 -10.23
CA ARG A 431 -27.36 9.54 -10.26
C ARG A 431 -26.28 8.82 -11.06
N ASN A 432 -25.61 9.53 -11.95
CA ASN A 432 -24.39 9.14 -12.64
C ASN A 432 -23.60 10.41 -12.98
N LEU A 433 -22.32 10.23 -13.26
CA LEU A 433 -21.40 11.27 -13.67
C LEU A 433 -20.32 10.69 -14.58
N ASP A 434 -19.65 11.57 -15.31
CA ASP A 434 -18.46 11.28 -16.10
C ASP A 434 -17.51 12.49 -16.03
N VAL A 435 -16.20 12.24 -16.08
CA VAL A 435 -15.15 13.26 -15.90
C VAL A 435 -14.30 13.44 -17.16
N GLY A 436 -14.24 14.69 -17.63
CA GLY A 436 -13.42 15.10 -18.77
C GLY A 436 -12.26 15.98 -18.33
N ARG A 437 -11.10 15.84 -18.98
CA ARG A 437 -9.98 16.79 -18.81
C ARG A 437 -9.96 17.79 -19.95
N ASN A 438 -10.17 19.06 -19.64
CA ASN A 438 -10.11 20.18 -20.58
C ASN A 438 -8.75 20.28 -21.30
N GLY A 439 -8.70 21.03 -22.41
CA GLY A 439 -7.46 21.28 -23.16
C GLY A 439 -6.37 21.97 -22.35
N ASP A 440 -6.74 22.80 -21.37
CA ASP A 440 -5.80 23.44 -20.44
C ASP A 440 -5.39 22.56 -19.25
N GLY A 441 -5.99 21.38 -19.12
CA GLY A 441 -5.70 20.39 -18.08
C GLY A 441 -6.64 20.40 -16.88
N ARG A 442 -7.62 21.31 -16.78
CA ARG A 442 -8.65 21.30 -15.72
C ARG A 442 -9.54 20.08 -15.84
N LEU A 443 -9.87 19.44 -14.72
CA LEU A 443 -10.97 18.47 -14.70
C LEU A 443 -12.32 19.20 -14.75
N GLU A 444 -13.28 18.60 -15.44
CA GLU A 444 -14.67 19.01 -15.51
C GLU A 444 -15.56 17.78 -15.44
N VAL A 445 -16.49 17.79 -14.49
CA VAL A 445 -17.40 16.68 -14.19
C VAL A 445 -18.76 17.05 -14.73
N PHE A 446 -19.38 16.11 -15.44
CA PHE A 446 -20.74 16.19 -15.94
C PHE A 446 -21.57 15.12 -15.25
N GLY A 447 -22.83 15.41 -14.95
CA GLY A 447 -23.70 14.41 -14.36
C GLY A 447 -25.17 14.64 -14.66
N VAL A 448 -25.94 13.58 -14.48
CA VAL A 448 -27.40 13.61 -14.61
C VAL A 448 -28.01 13.51 -13.21
N ALA A 449 -28.93 14.40 -12.89
CA ALA A 449 -29.70 14.36 -11.66
C ALA A 449 -30.83 13.32 -11.71
N PRO A 450 -31.45 12.95 -10.57
CA PRO A 450 -32.58 12.02 -10.55
C PRO A 450 -33.79 12.44 -11.39
N ASP A 451 -33.96 13.74 -11.64
CA ASP A 451 -35.00 14.31 -12.50
C ASP A 451 -34.59 14.41 -13.99
N ASN A 452 -33.49 13.78 -14.36
CA ASN A 452 -32.88 13.76 -15.69
C ASN A 452 -32.24 15.08 -16.14
N THR A 453 -32.21 16.13 -15.31
CA THR A 453 -31.50 17.37 -15.65
C THR A 453 -29.98 17.17 -15.65
N ILE A 454 -29.28 17.91 -16.51
CA ILE A 454 -27.84 17.77 -16.71
C ILE A 454 -27.11 18.90 -16.01
N TRP A 455 -26.02 18.57 -15.32
CA TRP A 455 -25.23 19.51 -14.57
C TRP A 455 -23.74 19.32 -14.85
N ASN A 456 -22.97 20.41 -14.80
CA ASN A 456 -21.51 20.34 -14.84
C ASN A 456 -20.85 21.22 -13.77
N THR A 457 -19.62 20.87 -13.41
CA THR A 457 -18.74 21.70 -12.58
C THR A 457 -17.30 21.45 -13.00
N TRP A 458 -16.43 22.44 -12.81
CA TRP A 458 -15.05 22.38 -13.29
C TRP A 458 -14.08 22.92 -12.26
N GLN A 459 -12.83 22.49 -12.35
CA GLN A 459 -11.73 23.14 -11.66
C GLN A 459 -11.52 24.55 -12.22
N VAL A 460 -11.23 25.54 -11.37
CA VAL A 460 -10.99 26.93 -11.78
C VAL A 460 -9.58 27.14 -12.37
N ALA A 461 -8.66 26.23 -12.06
CA ALA A 461 -7.32 26.13 -12.65
C ALA A 461 -6.87 24.66 -12.59
N PRO A 462 -5.95 24.20 -13.45
CA PRO A 462 -5.55 22.79 -13.48
C PRO A 462 -5.05 22.33 -12.11
N SER A 463 -5.54 21.17 -11.65
CA SER A 463 -5.16 20.60 -10.34
C SER A 463 -5.47 21.49 -9.13
N ASN A 464 -6.40 22.44 -9.27
CA ASN A 464 -6.78 23.38 -8.23
C ASN A 464 -8.31 23.35 -7.99
N GLY A 465 -8.78 24.07 -6.97
CA GLY A 465 -10.18 24.05 -6.50
C GLY A 465 -11.26 24.22 -7.57
N TRP A 466 -12.49 23.86 -7.20
CA TRP A 466 -13.66 23.77 -8.09
C TRP A 466 -14.48 25.06 -8.16
N ASN A 467 -15.35 25.16 -9.17
CA ASN A 467 -16.27 26.28 -9.45
C ASN A 467 -17.36 26.52 -8.36
N GLY A 468 -17.16 26.03 -7.13
CA GLY A 468 -17.98 26.30 -5.94
C GLY A 468 -19.42 25.77 -5.94
N SER A 469 -19.97 25.39 -7.10
CA SER A 469 -21.29 24.80 -7.25
C SER A 469 -21.41 24.01 -8.56
N TRP A 470 -22.51 23.27 -8.69
CA TRP A 470 -22.98 22.70 -9.95
C TRP A 470 -23.68 23.77 -10.80
N ASN A 471 -23.51 23.69 -12.11
CA ASN A 471 -24.17 24.54 -13.09
C ASN A 471 -25.10 23.68 -13.93
N MET A 472 -26.37 24.06 -14.05
CA MET A 472 -27.29 23.37 -14.94
C MET A 472 -26.84 23.63 -16.37
N LEU A 473 -26.65 22.56 -17.14
CA LEU A 473 -26.22 22.66 -18.53
C LEU A 473 -27.44 22.93 -19.42
N TYR A 474 -27.74 24.23 -19.54
CA TYR A 474 -28.82 24.89 -20.29
C TYR A 474 -30.17 25.04 -19.57
N SER A 475 -31.03 24.02 -19.53
CA SER A 475 -32.37 24.17 -18.98
C SER A 475 -32.91 22.90 -18.33
N SER A 476 -33.95 23.03 -17.50
CA SER A 476 -34.63 21.89 -16.88
C SER A 476 -35.48 21.08 -17.87
N GLY A 477 -35.67 21.59 -19.09
CA GLY A 477 -36.34 20.86 -20.18
C GLY A 477 -35.40 19.92 -20.91
N ASP A 478 -34.09 20.14 -20.80
CA ASP A 478 -33.08 19.24 -21.33
C ASP A 478 -32.94 18.04 -20.40
N GLN A 479 -33.20 16.85 -20.92
CA GLN A 479 -33.27 15.63 -20.12
C GLN A 479 -32.41 14.53 -20.74
N LEU A 480 -31.41 14.10 -19.99
CA LEU A 480 -30.62 12.92 -20.30
C LEU A 480 -30.82 11.87 -19.22
N ARG A 481 -30.55 10.62 -19.58
CA ARG A 481 -30.43 9.53 -18.62
C ARG A 481 -29.07 8.91 -18.49
N ASP A 482 -28.19 9.16 -19.46
CA ASP A 482 -26.79 8.81 -19.39
C ASP A 482 -25.98 9.78 -20.25
N LEU A 483 -24.70 9.93 -19.95
CA LEU A 483 -23.80 10.78 -20.72
C LEU A 483 -22.38 10.22 -20.76
N ARG A 484 -21.63 10.65 -21.78
CA ARG A 484 -20.18 10.46 -21.91
C ARG A 484 -19.51 11.74 -22.38
N VAL A 485 -18.37 12.09 -21.81
CA VAL A 485 -17.56 13.22 -22.24
C VAL A 485 -16.28 12.77 -22.92
N ALA A 486 -15.95 13.39 -24.05
CA ALA A 486 -14.70 13.15 -24.75
C ALA A 486 -14.02 14.47 -25.12
N ARG A 487 -12.69 14.44 -25.20
CA ARG A 487 -11.91 15.58 -25.68
C ARG A 487 -11.56 15.43 -27.15
N ASN A 488 -12.01 16.38 -27.96
CA ASN A 488 -11.61 16.53 -29.35
C ASN A 488 -10.09 16.77 -29.48
N LEU A 489 -9.52 16.51 -30.67
CA LEU A 489 -8.09 16.72 -30.91
C LEU A 489 -7.68 18.18 -30.69
N ASP A 490 -8.57 19.12 -31.01
CA ASP A 490 -8.35 20.55 -30.81
C ASP A 490 -8.44 21.01 -29.33
N GLY A 491 -8.78 20.12 -28.41
CA GLY A 491 -8.86 20.38 -26.98
C GLY A 491 -10.24 20.76 -26.46
N ARG A 492 -11.26 20.88 -27.33
CA ARG A 492 -12.66 21.11 -26.91
C ARG A 492 -13.24 19.84 -26.29
N LEU A 493 -13.95 19.98 -25.17
CA LEU A 493 -14.80 18.91 -24.68
C LEU A 493 -16.09 18.83 -25.50
N GLU A 494 -16.56 17.61 -25.72
CA GLU A 494 -17.85 17.30 -26.32
C GLU A 494 -18.53 16.22 -25.49
N VAL A 495 -19.79 16.46 -25.13
CA VAL A 495 -20.61 15.58 -24.29
C VAL A 495 -21.68 14.97 -25.16
N PHE A 496 -21.79 13.65 -25.11
CA PHE A 496 -22.81 12.86 -25.76
C PHE A 496 -23.77 12.32 -24.71
N GLY A 497 -25.05 12.32 -25.03
CA GLY A 497 -26.12 12.02 -24.09
C GLY A 497 -27.16 11.10 -24.68
N VAL A 498 -27.71 10.22 -23.84
CA VAL A 498 -28.89 9.42 -24.15
C VAL A 498 -30.06 9.97 -23.36
N ALA A 499 -31.14 10.38 -24.01
CA ALA A 499 -32.36 10.84 -23.36
C ALA A 499 -33.22 9.68 -22.82
N PRO A 500 -34.22 9.93 -21.95
CA PRO A 500 -35.11 8.88 -21.42
C PRO A 500 -35.86 8.08 -22.49
N ASP A 501 -36.06 8.63 -23.68
CA ASP A 501 -36.68 7.98 -24.84
C ASP A 501 -35.66 7.32 -25.79
N ASP A 502 -34.41 7.17 -25.33
CA ASP A 502 -33.24 6.65 -26.06
C ASP A 502 -32.78 7.48 -27.26
N THR A 503 -33.27 8.72 -27.43
CA THR A 503 -32.69 9.64 -28.43
C THR A 503 -31.29 10.10 -28.03
N ILE A 504 -30.45 10.35 -29.03
CA ILE A 504 -29.05 10.72 -28.84
C ILE A 504 -28.87 12.20 -29.06
N TRP A 505 -28.23 12.85 -28.10
CA TRP A 505 -27.95 14.27 -28.10
C TRP A 505 -26.48 14.53 -27.89
N HIS A 506 -25.98 15.67 -28.35
CA HIS A 506 -24.64 16.12 -28.01
C HIS A 506 -24.57 17.63 -27.85
N THR A 507 -23.53 18.08 -27.16
CA THR A 507 -23.16 19.49 -27.05
C THR A 507 -21.66 19.60 -26.87
N TRP A 508 -21.06 20.71 -27.30
CA TRP A 508 -19.61 20.88 -27.30
C TRP A 508 -19.20 22.27 -26.83
N GLN A 509 -17.97 22.37 -26.34
CA GLN A 509 -17.31 23.66 -26.16
C GLN A 509 -17.06 24.30 -27.54
N VAL A 510 -17.30 25.60 -27.69
CA VAL A 510 -17.05 26.32 -28.97
C VAL A 510 -15.58 26.68 -29.18
N ALA A 511 -14.79 26.67 -28.10
CA ALA A 511 -13.33 26.77 -28.10
C ALA A 511 -12.79 26.00 -26.88
N PRO A 512 -11.53 25.52 -26.91
CA PRO A 512 -11.00 24.72 -25.81
C PRO A 512 -11.10 25.44 -24.47
N SER A 513 -11.62 24.75 -23.45
CA SER A 513 -11.69 25.27 -22.07
C SER A 513 -12.53 26.56 -21.93
N ASN A 514 -13.52 26.74 -22.80
CA ASN A 514 -14.37 27.94 -22.89
C ASN A 514 -15.88 27.57 -22.86
N GLY A 515 -16.75 28.52 -23.19
CA GLY A 515 -18.21 28.32 -23.26
C GLY A 515 -18.67 27.23 -24.24
N TRP A 516 -19.93 26.85 -24.09
CA TRP A 516 -20.57 25.76 -24.80
C TRP A 516 -21.43 26.25 -25.99
N ASN A 517 -21.84 25.32 -26.85
CA ASN A 517 -22.62 25.57 -28.07
C ASN A 517 -23.93 26.36 -27.82
N GLY A 518 -24.47 26.30 -26.60
CA GLY A 518 -25.65 27.06 -26.19
C GLY A 518 -26.95 26.24 -26.13
N SER A 519 -26.92 25.01 -26.63
CA SER A 519 -28.01 24.03 -26.54
C SER A 519 -27.49 22.60 -26.71
N TRP A 520 -28.37 21.63 -26.41
CA TRP A 520 -28.23 20.26 -26.89
C TRP A 520 -28.74 20.15 -28.32
N GLU A 521 -28.04 19.37 -29.14
CA GLU A 521 -28.45 19.04 -30.51
C GLU A 521 -28.68 17.54 -30.65
N ILE A 522 -29.70 17.13 -31.41
CA ILE A 522 -29.92 15.73 -31.74
C ILE A 522 -28.80 15.28 -32.67
N LEU A 523 -28.15 14.16 -32.34
CA LEU A 523 -27.17 13.55 -33.23
C LEU A 523 -27.91 12.79 -34.35
N TYR A 524 -28.09 13.49 -35.48
CA TYR A 524 -28.78 13.12 -36.72
C TYR A 524 -30.31 13.16 -36.71
N SER A 525 -30.98 12.23 -36.02
CA SER A 525 -32.44 12.08 -36.14
C SER A 525 -33.12 11.76 -34.81
N SER A 526 -34.31 12.33 -34.61
CA SER A 526 -35.19 12.02 -33.48
C SER A 526 -35.79 10.62 -33.57
N SER A 527 -35.50 9.84 -34.62
CA SER A 527 -35.86 8.42 -34.77
C SER A 527 -34.77 7.47 -34.30
N ASP A 528 -33.54 7.96 -34.11
CA ASP A 528 -32.42 7.11 -33.71
C ASP A 528 -32.53 6.74 -32.24
N ARG A 529 -32.24 5.48 -31.89
CA ARG A 529 -32.45 4.94 -30.55
C ARG A 529 -31.24 4.16 -30.08
N LEU A 530 -30.49 4.71 -29.12
CA LEU A 530 -29.37 4.06 -28.46
C LEU A 530 -29.51 4.24 -26.96
N ARG A 531 -29.36 3.15 -26.22
CA ARG A 531 -29.56 3.10 -24.78
C ARG A 531 -28.29 3.32 -23.95
N SER A 532 -27.13 3.27 -24.58
CA SER A 532 -25.83 3.60 -23.98
C SER A 532 -24.86 3.99 -25.08
N LEU A 533 -23.85 4.78 -24.73
CA LEU A 533 -22.82 5.28 -25.63
C LEU A 533 -21.45 5.07 -25.01
N GLU A 534 -20.45 4.90 -25.85
CA GLU A 534 -19.02 4.93 -25.52
C GLU A 534 -18.26 5.69 -26.59
N VAL A 535 -17.19 6.40 -26.22
CA VAL A 535 -16.48 7.31 -27.14
C VAL A 535 -14.99 7.02 -27.15
N GLY A 536 -14.45 6.75 -28.34
CA GLY A 536 -13.02 6.56 -28.57
C GLY A 536 -12.44 7.66 -29.44
N GLN A 537 -11.19 8.04 -29.21
CA GLN A 537 -10.45 8.92 -30.12
C GLN A 537 -9.50 8.11 -30.99
N ASN A 538 -9.76 8.12 -32.29
CA ASN A 538 -8.90 7.52 -33.31
C ASN A 538 -7.46 8.09 -33.25
N ALA A 539 -6.50 7.36 -33.81
CA ALA A 539 -5.10 7.82 -33.86
C ALA A 539 -4.93 9.13 -34.66
N ASP A 540 -5.78 9.37 -35.64
CA ASP A 540 -5.83 10.62 -36.40
C ASP A 540 -6.54 11.78 -35.67
N GLY A 541 -7.09 11.52 -34.47
CA GLY A 541 -7.74 12.50 -33.62
C GLY A 541 -9.25 12.67 -33.83
N ARG A 542 -9.86 11.92 -34.76
CA ARG A 542 -11.33 11.90 -34.91
C ARG A 542 -11.97 11.17 -33.74
N LEU A 543 -13.02 11.76 -33.17
CA LEU A 543 -13.88 11.03 -32.24
C LEU A 543 -14.74 10.01 -33.00
N GLU A 544 -14.96 8.86 -32.38
CA GLU A 544 -15.85 7.81 -32.84
C GLU A 544 -16.71 7.35 -31.66
N VAL A 545 -18.02 7.39 -31.86
CA VAL A 545 -19.03 7.06 -30.87
C VAL A 545 -19.61 5.70 -31.22
N PHE A 546 -19.61 4.80 -30.26
CA PHE A 546 -20.25 3.50 -30.31
C PHE A 546 -21.48 3.55 -29.43
N GLY A 547 -22.52 2.80 -29.78
CA GLY A 547 -23.69 2.69 -28.94
C GLY A 547 -24.43 1.39 -29.12
N VAL A 548 -25.21 1.06 -28.10
CA VAL A 548 -26.06 -0.12 -28.04
C VAL A 548 -27.50 0.32 -28.16
N ALA A 549 -28.26 -0.26 -29.09
CA ALA A 549 -29.69 -0.01 -29.23
C ALA A 549 -30.51 -0.82 -28.20
N PRO A 550 -31.80 -0.49 -27.98
CA PRO A 550 -32.67 -1.24 -27.05
C PRO A 550 -32.80 -2.74 -27.37
N ASP A 551 -32.61 -3.13 -28.63
CA ASP A 551 -32.58 -4.52 -29.10
C ASP A 551 -31.19 -5.18 -29.00
N ASN A 552 -30.25 -4.52 -28.32
CA ASN A 552 -28.84 -4.91 -28.15
C ASN A 552 -27.98 -4.88 -29.43
N THR A 553 -28.49 -4.38 -30.56
CA THR A 553 -27.64 -4.18 -31.75
C THR A 553 -26.63 -3.06 -31.52
N ILE A 554 -25.46 -3.19 -32.15
CA ILE A 554 -24.34 -2.25 -31.96
C ILE A 554 -24.24 -1.33 -33.16
N TRP A 555 -24.04 -0.06 -32.89
CA TRP A 555 -23.93 0.99 -33.91
C TRP A 555 -22.71 1.85 -33.63
N ASN A 556 -22.11 2.42 -34.68
CA ASN A 556 -21.09 3.44 -34.55
C ASN A 556 -21.33 4.63 -35.50
N THR A 557 -20.74 5.75 -35.13
CA THR A 557 -20.62 6.92 -35.99
C THR A 557 -19.33 7.65 -35.64
N TRP A 558 -18.76 8.39 -36.58
CA TRP A 558 -17.44 9.02 -36.40
C TRP A 558 -17.42 10.41 -36.99
N GLN A 559 -16.49 11.21 -36.47
CA GLN A 559 -16.13 12.46 -37.13
C GLN A 559 -15.45 12.15 -38.46
N VAL A 560 -15.72 12.94 -39.50
CA VAL A 560 -15.11 12.75 -40.84
C VAL A 560 -13.76 13.45 -40.98
N ALA A 561 -13.50 14.45 -40.13
CA ALA A 561 -12.20 15.08 -39.96
C ALA A 561 -11.97 15.38 -38.46
N PRO A 562 -10.72 15.48 -37.99
CA PRO A 562 -10.46 15.71 -36.57
C PRO A 562 -11.17 16.96 -36.07
N SER A 563 -12.01 16.82 -35.04
CA SER A 563 -12.78 17.92 -34.43
C SER A 563 -13.76 18.62 -35.38
N ASN A 564 -14.13 18.01 -36.51
CA ASN A 564 -15.00 18.64 -37.51
C ASN A 564 -15.88 17.66 -38.30
N GLY A 565 -17.19 17.90 -38.25
CA GLY A 565 -18.21 17.17 -39.02
C GLY A 565 -18.36 15.70 -38.60
N TRP A 566 -19.52 15.14 -38.85
CA TRP A 566 -19.84 13.75 -38.55
C TRP A 566 -20.23 12.98 -39.81
N ASN A 567 -20.14 11.65 -39.77
CA ASN A 567 -20.37 10.77 -40.92
C ASN A 567 -21.79 10.89 -41.54
N GLY A 568 -22.74 11.47 -40.81
CA GLY A 568 -24.08 11.82 -41.31
C GLY A 568 -25.17 10.80 -40.96
N SER A 569 -24.79 9.65 -40.39
CA SER A 569 -25.72 8.64 -39.88
C SER A 569 -25.05 7.70 -38.88
N TRP A 570 -25.86 6.91 -38.18
CA TRP A 570 -25.42 5.71 -37.47
C TRP A 570 -25.22 4.55 -38.44
N ASN A 571 -24.18 3.74 -38.18
CA ASN A 571 -23.85 2.57 -38.98
C ASN A 571 -23.92 1.34 -38.07
N MET A 572 -24.65 0.30 -38.49
CA MET A 572 -24.69 -0.95 -37.73
C MET A 572 -23.31 -1.60 -37.81
N LEU A 573 -22.75 -1.93 -36.66
CA LEU A 573 -21.45 -2.57 -36.58
C LEU A 573 -21.61 -4.08 -36.79
N TYR A 574 -21.60 -4.45 -38.07
CA TYR A 574 -21.73 -5.79 -38.67
C TYR A 574 -23.15 -6.29 -38.94
N SER A 575 -23.87 -6.81 -37.94
CA SER A 575 -25.19 -7.42 -38.20
C SER A 575 -26.16 -7.28 -37.03
N SER A 576 -27.45 -7.46 -37.32
CA SER A 576 -28.49 -7.49 -36.28
C SER A 576 -28.46 -8.75 -35.41
N GLY A 577 -27.65 -9.75 -35.78
CA GLY A 577 -27.41 -10.94 -34.96
C GLY A 577 -26.37 -10.71 -33.87
N ASP A 578 -25.55 -9.66 -34.01
CA ASP A 578 -24.57 -9.27 -33.00
C ASP A 578 -25.29 -8.48 -31.90
N GLN A 579 -25.33 -9.04 -30.70
CA GLN A 579 -26.08 -8.51 -29.58
C GLN A 579 -25.20 -8.32 -28.35
N LEU A 580 -24.92 -7.06 -28.01
CA LEU A 580 -24.13 -6.67 -26.85
C LEU A 580 -24.91 -5.69 -26.01
N ARG A 581 -24.77 -5.80 -24.68
CA ARG A 581 -25.50 -4.98 -23.73
C ARG A 581 -24.70 -3.87 -23.06
N ASP A 582 -23.38 -3.96 -23.13
CA ASP A 582 -22.44 -2.99 -22.59
C ASP A 582 -21.18 -3.01 -23.46
N LEU A 583 -20.51 -1.86 -23.58
CA LEU A 583 -19.32 -1.67 -24.41
C LEU A 583 -18.24 -0.94 -23.61
N ARG A 584 -16.98 -1.19 -23.95
CA ARG A 584 -15.82 -0.35 -23.57
C ARG A 584 -14.93 -0.20 -24.78
N VAL A 585 -14.38 0.99 -25.00
CA VAL A 585 -13.47 1.27 -26.10
C VAL A 585 -12.11 1.70 -25.56
N ALA A 586 -11.04 1.13 -26.10
CA ALA A 586 -9.68 1.50 -25.76
C ALA A 586 -8.84 1.64 -27.02
N ARG A 587 -7.80 2.47 -26.94
CA ARG A 587 -6.81 2.61 -28.01
C ARG A 587 -5.56 1.80 -27.68
N ASN A 588 -5.26 0.85 -28.54
CA ASN A 588 -3.99 0.11 -28.51
C ASN A 588 -2.79 1.06 -28.66
N LEU A 589 -1.60 0.62 -28.22
CA LEU A 589 -0.39 1.43 -28.34
C LEU A 589 -0.06 1.78 -29.80
N ASP A 590 -0.38 0.88 -30.74
CA ASP A 590 -0.21 1.11 -32.18
C ASP A 590 -1.21 2.09 -32.79
N GLY A 591 -2.19 2.57 -32.01
CA GLY A 591 -3.20 3.55 -32.42
C GLY A 591 -4.52 2.97 -32.91
N ARG A 592 -4.66 1.64 -33.00
CA ARG A 592 -5.94 1.00 -33.36
C ARG A 592 -6.93 1.10 -32.20
N LEU A 593 -8.17 1.47 -32.49
CA LEU A 593 -9.26 1.29 -31.52
C LEU A 593 -9.64 -0.19 -31.44
N GLU A 594 -9.94 -0.64 -30.23
CA GLU A 594 -10.50 -1.95 -29.92
C GLU A 594 -11.69 -1.75 -29.00
N VAL A 595 -12.81 -2.38 -29.35
CA VAL A 595 -14.07 -2.32 -28.63
C VAL A 595 -14.31 -3.69 -28.01
N PHE A 596 -14.53 -3.71 -26.71
CA PHE A 596 -14.91 -4.86 -25.93
C PHE A 596 -16.39 -4.74 -25.57
N GLY A 597 -17.09 -5.87 -25.52
CA GLY A 597 -18.50 -5.88 -25.20
C GLY A 597 -18.92 -7.09 -24.39
N VAL A 598 -19.98 -6.90 -23.61
CA VAL A 598 -20.63 -7.95 -22.84
C VAL A 598 -21.98 -8.25 -23.47
N ALA A 599 -22.25 -9.51 -23.80
CA ALA A 599 -23.53 -9.95 -24.34
C ALA A 599 -24.60 -10.12 -23.24
N PRO A 600 -25.90 -10.22 -23.58
CA PRO A 600 -26.97 -10.47 -22.61
C PRO A 600 -26.79 -11.73 -21.76
N ASP A 601 -26.03 -12.71 -22.25
CA ASP A 601 -25.69 -13.95 -21.53
C ASP A 601 -24.35 -13.87 -20.78
N ASP A 602 -23.81 -12.65 -20.60
CA ASP A 602 -22.53 -12.31 -19.97
C ASP A 602 -21.29 -12.84 -20.70
N THR A 603 -21.40 -13.32 -21.94
CA THR A 603 -20.21 -13.65 -22.75
C THR A 603 -19.47 -12.39 -23.20
N ILE A 604 -18.16 -12.51 -23.35
CA ILE A 604 -17.26 -11.38 -23.65
C ILE A 604 -16.79 -11.45 -25.09
N TRP A 605 -17.02 -10.36 -25.81
CA TRP A 605 -16.70 -10.21 -27.21
C TRP A 605 -15.81 -9.00 -27.43
N HIS A 606 -15.07 -9.00 -28.53
CA HIS A 606 -14.33 -7.82 -28.97
C HIS A 606 -14.25 -7.71 -30.49
N THR A 607 -13.94 -6.52 -30.94
CA THR A 607 -13.61 -6.23 -32.34
C THR A 607 -12.62 -5.07 -32.38
N TRP A 608 -11.77 -5.01 -33.39
CA TRP A 608 -10.69 -4.02 -33.46
C TRP A 608 -10.56 -3.45 -34.86
N GLN A 609 -9.98 -2.25 -34.95
CA GLN A 609 -9.48 -1.73 -36.21
C GLN A 609 -8.30 -2.57 -36.68
N VAL A 610 -8.23 -2.89 -37.98
CA VAL A 610 -7.11 -3.67 -38.55
C VAL A 610 -5.87 -2.80 -38.82
N ALA A 611 -6.05 -1.48 -38.90
CA ALA A 611 -4.98 -0.48 -38.96
C ALA A 611 -5.48 0.81 -38.28
N PRO A 612 -4.60 1.67 -37.76
CA PRO A 612 -5.01 2.87 -37.03
C PRO A 612 -5.93 3.77 -37.87
N SER A 613 -7.09 4.14 -37.31
CA SER A 613 -8.08 5.01 -37.96
C SER A 613 -8.61 4.49 -39.30
N ASN A 614 -8.65 3.17 -39.48
CA ASN A 614 -9.11 2.50 -40.69
C ASN A 614 -10.26 1.52 -40.39
N GLY A 615 -10.61 0.66 -41.34
CA GLY A 615 -11.63 -0.38 -41.20
C GLY A 615 -11.40 -1.35 -40.04
N TRP A 616 -12.46 -2.09 -39.74
CA TRP A 616 -12.56 -3.02 -38.62
C TRP A 616 -12.29 -4.47 -39.04
N ASN A 617 -12.11 -5.35 -38.04
CA ASN A 617 -11.83 -6.78 -38.21
C ASN A 617 -12.86 -7.52 -39.09
N GLY A 618 -14.11 -7.01 -39.14
CA GLY A 618 -15.17 -7.55 -40.01
C GLY A 618 -16.20 -8.40 -39.26
N SER A 619 -15.96 -8.71 -37.99
CA SER A 619 -16.90 -9.39 -37.09
C SER A 619 -16.56 -9.12 -35.62
N TRP A 620 -17.50 -9.47 -34.74
CA TRP A 620 -17.22 -9.68 -33.32
C TRP A 620 -16.61 -11.06 -33.10
N GLU A 621 -15.61 -11.14 -32.23
CA GLU A 621 -14.98 -12.38 -31.81
C GLU A 621 -15.13 -12.58 -30.30
N ILE A 622 -15.31 -13.83 -29.86
CA ILE A 622 -15.27 -14.16 -28.44
C ILE A 622 -13.82 -14.02 -27.97
N LEU A 623 -13.59 -13.29 -26.87
CA LEU A 623 -12.22 -13.02 -26.42
C LEU A 623 -11.45 -14.31 -26.08
N TYR A 624 -12.09 -15.29 -25.43
CA TYR A 624 -11.51 -16.63 -25.18
C TYR A 624 -12.51 -17.77 -25.32
N SER A 625 -13.54 -17.80 -24.47
CA SER A 625 -14.48 -18.92 -24.41
C SER A 625 -15.92 -18.47 -24.26
N SER A 626 -16.83 -19.19 -24.91
CA SER A 626 -18.28 -19.04 -24.73
C SER A 626 -18.78 -19.49 -23.35
N SER A 627 -17.89 -20.02 -22.50
CA SER A 627 -18.14 -20.31 -21.08
C SER A 627 -17.81 -19.16 -20.13
N ASP A 628 -17.05 -18.17 -20.57
CA ASP A 628 -16.67 -17.04 -19.71
C ASP A 628 -17.87 -16.14 -19.46
N ARG A 629 -18.03 -15.67 -18.21
CA ARG A 629 -19.18 -14.87 -17.76
C ARG A 629 -18.70 -13.66 -16.98
N LEU A 630 -18.78 -12.48 -17.60
CA LEU A 630 -18.51 -11.19 -16.95
C LEU A 630 -19.64 -10.23 -17.30
N ARG A 631 -20.21 -9.60 -16.28
CA ARG A 631 -21.37 -8.72 -16.44
C ARG A 631 -21.01 -7.25 -16.69
N SER A 632 -19.76 -6.88 -16.50
CA SER A 632 -19.22 -5.55 -16.80
C SER A 632 -17.71 -5.64 -16.98
N LEU A 633 -17.14 -4.72 -17.74
CA LEU A 633 -15.72 -4.64 -18.04
C LEU A 633 -15.22 -3.22 -17.81
N GLU A 634 -13.95 -3.08 -17.45
CA GLU A 634 -13.19 -1.83 -17.49
C GLU A 634 -11.82 -2.09 -18.12
N VAL A 635 -11.27 -1.10 -18.84
CA VAL A 635 -10.04 -1.28 -19.61
C VAL A 635 -9.02 -0.19 -19.25
N GLY A 636 -7.86 -0.63 -18.77
CA GLY A 636 -6.71 0.23 -18.48
C GLY A 636 -5.57 0.00 -19.47
N GLN A 637 -4.84 1.05 -19.82
CA GLN A 637 -3.58 0.91 -20.57
C GLN A 637 -2.39 0.99 -19.62
N ASN A 638 -1.66 -0.10 -19.53
CA ASN A 638 -0.41 -0.21 -18.78
C ASN A 638 0.65 0.78 -19.29
N ALA A 639 1.68 1.04 -18.48
CA ALA A 639 2.74 1.98 -18.84
C ALA A 639 3.57 1.59 -20.06
N ASP A 640 3.72 0.29 -20.28
CA ASP A 640 4.34 -0.31 -21.46
C ASP A 640 3.40 -0.34 -22.70
N GLY A 641 2.16 0.13 -22.57
CA GLY A 641 1.18 0.23 -23.65
C GLY A 641 0.31 -1.01 -23.86
N ARG A 642 0.46 -2.05 -23.04
CA ARG A 642 -0.44 -3.21 -23.05
C ARG A 642 -1.81 -2.81 -22.50
N LEU A 643 -2.88 -3.23 -23.17
CA LEU A 643 -4.22 -3.15 -22.58
C LEU A 643 -4.38 -4.25 -21.52
N GLU A 644 -5.06 -3.91 -20.43
CA GLU A 644 -5.50 -4.83 -19.39
C GLU A 644 -6.98 -4.58 -19.11
N ILE A 645 -7.77 -5.65 -19.16
CA ILE A 645 -9.21 -5.63 -18.95
C ILE A 645 -9.48 -6.21 -17.57
N PHE A 646 -10.30 -5.52 -16.81
CA PHE A 646 -10.86 -5.97 -15.54
C PHE A 646 -12.35 -6.25 -15.76
N GLY A 647 -12.88 -7.27 -15.10
CA GLY A 647 -14.27 -7.62 -15.22
C GLY A 647 -14.86 -8.10 -13.91
N VAL A 648 -16.16 -7.92 -13.77
CA VAL A 648 -16.94 -8.41 -12.64
C VAL A 648 -17.85 -9.52 -13.13
N ALA A 649 -17.79 -10.68 -12.49
CA ALA A 649 -18.70 -11.80 -12.77
C ALA A 649 -20.07 -11.63 -12.08
N PRO A 650 -21.11 -12.40 -12.47
CA PRO A 650 -22.42 -12.34 -11.81
C PRO A 650 -22.42 -12.60 -10.30
N ASP A 651 -21.44 -13.37 -9.82
CA ASP A 651 -21.22 -13.64 -8.39
C ASP A 651 -20.37 -12.56 -7.67
N ASN A 652 -20.10 -11.45 -8.34
CA ASN A 652 -19.27 -10.33 -7.91
C ASN A 652 -17.76 -10.63 -7.78
N THR A 653 -17.29 -11.79 -8.23
CA THR A 653 -15.85 -12.04 -8.30
C THR A 653 -15.19 -11.16 -9.35
N ILE A 654 -13.95 -10.75 -9.09
CA ILE A 654 -13.20 -9.86 -9.96
C ILE A 654 -12.20 -10.66 -10.76
N TRP A 655 -12.13 -10.38 -12.06
CA TRP A 655 -11.25 -11.05 -12.99
C TRP A 655 -10.45 -10.03 -13.78
N ASN A 656 -9.26 -10.40 -14.23
CA ASN A 656 -8.51 -9.63 -15.20
C ASN A 656 -7.90 -10.50 -16.30
N THR A 657 -7.61 -9.85 -17.43
CA THR A 657 -6.74 -10.36 -18.47
C THR A 657 -5.98 -9.21 -19.11
N TRP A 658 -4.84 -9.51 -19.72
CA TRP A 658 -3.96 -8.50 -20.28
C TRP A 658 -3.38 -8.94 -21.61
N GLN A 659 -3.00 -7.97 -22.42
CA GLN A 659 -2.14 -8.21 -23.55
C GLN A 659 -0.77 -8.67 -23.07
N VAL A 660 -0.15 -9.64 -23.74
CA VAL A 660 1.19 -10.14 -23.37
C VAL A 660 2.32 -9.29 -23.95
N ALA A 661 2.05 -8.56 -25.02
CA ALA A 661 2.91 -7.53 -25.60
C ALA A 661 2.03 -6.36 -26.09
N PRO A 662 2.57 -5.13 -26.18
CA PRO A 662 1.75 -3.99 -26.57
C PRO A 662 1.09 -4.20 -27.93
N SER A 663 -0.23 -4.07 -27.99
CA SER A 663 -1.04 -4.28 -29.20
C SER A 663 -0.94 -5.69 -29.81
N ASN A 664 -0.47 -6.69 -29.06
CA ASN A 664 -0.25 -8.03 -29.60
C ASN A 664 -0.52 -9.14 -28.59
N GLY A 665 -1.48 -10.00 -28.92
CA GLY A 665 -1.83 -11.21 -28.19
C GLY A 665 -2.34 -10.94 -26.78
N TRP A 666 -3.09 -11.90 -26.24
CA TRP A 666 -3.58 -11.83 -24.87
C TRP A 666 -3.04 -12.99 -24.02
N ASN A 667 -3.14 -12.87 -22.70
CA ASN A 667 -2.65 -13.88 -21.74
C ASN A 667 -3.34 -15.26 -21.87
N GLY A 668 -4.42 -15.34 -22.65
CA GLY A 668 -5.05 -16.60 -23.08
C GLY A 668 -6.15 -17.13 -22.15
N SER A 669 -6.43 -16.44 -21.05
CA SER A 669 -7.53 -16.76 -20.13
C SER A 669 -7.85 -15.58 -19.21
N TRP A 670 -9.03 -15.62 -18.58
CA TRP A 670 -9.37 -14.77 -17.45
C TRP A 670 -8.74 -15.30 -16.16
N ASN A 671 -8.18 -14.41 -15.37
CA ASN A 671 -7.55 -14.72 -14.08
C ASN A 671 -8.35 -14.08 -12.97
N ILE A 672 -8.63 -14.82 -11.91
CA ILE A 672 -9.28 -14.24 -10.72
C ILE A 672 -8.29 -13.26 -10.07
N LEU A 673 -8.75 -12.05 -9.78
CA LEU A 673 -7.93 -11.04 -9.13
C LEU A 673 -7.96 -11.28 -7.62
N TYR A 674 -6.94 -12.00 -7.15
CA TYR A 674 -6.68 -12.44 -5.77
C TYR A 674 -7.50 -13.64 -5.28
N SER A 675 -8.80 -13.51 -5.04
CA SER A 675 -9.60 -14.56 -4.40
C SER A 675 -11.07 -14.53 -4.80
N SER A 676 -11.73 -15.68 -4.73
CA SER A 676 -13.20 -15.79 -4.89
C SER A 676 -13.98 -15.25 -3.68
N GLY A 677 -13.30 -14.94 -2.58
CA GLY A 677 -13.87 -14.22 -1.44
C GLY A 677 -13.95 -12.70 -1.65
N ASP A 678 -13.20 -12.16 -2.62
CA ASP A 678 -13.23 -10.74 -2.93
C ASP A 678 -14.43 -10.46 -3.84
N GLN A 679 -15.32 -9.57 -3.39
CA GLN A 679 -16.59 -9.32 -4.07
C GLN A 679 -16.82 -7.84 -4.30
N LEU A 680 -16.79 -7.44 -5.58
CA LEU A 680 -17.07 -6.07 -6.02
C LEU A 680 -18.11 -6.11 -7.13
N ARG A 681 -19.05 -5.18 -7.07
CA ARG A 681 -20.16 -5.11 -8.03
C ARG A 681 -19.94 -4.11 -9.17
N SER A 682 -18.95 -3.25 -9.06
CA SER A 682 -18.52 -2.34 -10.12
C SER A 682 -17.06 -1.97 -9.87
N LEU A 683 -16.37 -1.65 -10.96
CA LEU A 683 -14.97 -1.28 -10.97
C LEU A 683 -14.80 0.03 -11.73
N ASP A 684 -13.71 0.72 -11.46
CA ASP A 684 -13.16 1.74 -12.34
C ASP A 684 -11.63 1.78 -12.19
N VAL A 685 -10.92 2.17 -13.25
CA VAL A 685 -9.46 2.09 -13.32
C VAL A 685 -8.82 3.44 -13.65
N GLY A 686 -7.94 3.88 -12.76
CA GLY A 686 -7.10 5.05 -12.95
C GLY A 686 -5.66 4.68 -13.29
N ARG A 687 -4.96 5.54 -14.02
CA ARG A 687 -3.51 5.46 -14.16
C ARG A 687 -2.85 6.54 -13.32
N ASN A 688 -1.99 6.12 -12.40
CA ASN A 688 -1.21 6.99 -11.53
C ASN A 688 -0.18 7.82 -12.33
N GLY A 689 0.31 8.92 -11.74
CA GLY A 689 1.31 9.78 -12.37
C GLY A 689 2.64 9.10 -12.68
N ASP A 690 2.99 8.06 -11.92
CA ASP A 690 4.14 7.17 -12.16
C ASP A 690 3.87 6.07 -13.21
N GLY A 691 2.65 5.99 -13.72
CA GLY A 691 2.24 5.05 -14.77
C GLY A 691 1.63 3.74 -14.27
N ARG A 692 1.54 3.49 -12.96
CA ARG A 692 0.87 2.32 -12.38
C ARG A 692 -0.64 2.38 -12.60
N LEU A 693 -1.27 1.25 -12.90
CA LEU A 693 -2.72 1.16 -12.80
C LEU A 693 -3.15 1.03 -11.33
N GLU A 694 -4.27 1.67 -10.99
CA GLU A 694 -4.96 1.52 -9.71
C GLU A 694 -6.44 1.31 -10.00
N LEU A 695 -6.98 0.26 -9.41
CA LEU A 695 -8.33 -0.22 -9.60
C LEU A 695 -9.13 0.09 -8.35
N PHE A 696 -10.26 0.75 -8.52
CA PHE A 696 -11.23 1.07 -7.49
C PHE A 696 -12.46 0.23 -7.71
N GLY A 697 -13.18 -0.11 -6.66
CA GLY A 697 -14.45 -0.80 -6.80
C GLY A 697 -15.35 -0.65 -5.60
N VAL A 698 -16.61 -0.95 -5.85
CA VAL A 698 -17.69 -0.87 -4.87
C VAL A 698 -18.19 -2.27 -4.59
N ALA A 699 -18.25 -2.66 -3.32
CA ALA A 699 -18.79 -3.94 -2.89
C ALA A 699 -20.34 -3.95 -2.86
N PRO A 700 -20.99 -5.11 -2.76
CA PRO A 700 -22.46 -5.19 -2.67
C PRO A 700 -23.07 -4.44 -1.48
N ASP A 701 -22.30 -4.19 -0.42
CA ASP A 701 -22.70 -3.42 0.76
C ASP A 701 -22.35 -1.92 0.66
N ASP A 702 -22.03 -1.44 -0.54
CA ASP A 702 -21.58 -0.09 -0.90
C ASP A 702 -20.25 0.35 -0.26
N THR A 703 -19.48 -0.56 0.38
CA THR A 703 -18.12 -0.23 0.81
C THR A 703 -17.19 -0.07 -0.39
N ILE A 704 -16.19 0.82 -0.25
CA ILE A 704 -15.25 1.14 -1.33
C ILE A 704 -13.93 0.45 -1.05
N TRP A 705 -13.36 -0.13 -2.11
CA TRP A 705 -12.09 -0.84 -2.08
C TRP A 705 -11.22 -0.38 -3.22
N HIS A 706 -9.90 -0.47 -3.02
CA HIS A 706 -8.94 -0.24 -4.09
C HIS A 706 -7.76 -1.21 -4.00
N THR A 707 -7.09 -1.38 -5.13
CA THR A 707 -5.84 -2.11 -5.26
C THR A 707 -5.01 -1.44 -6.36
N TRP A 708 -3.69 -1.56 -6.30
CA TRP A 708 -2.80 -0.91 -7.26
C TRP A 708 -1.70 -1.85 -7.72
N GLN A 709 -1.11 -1.54 -8.87
CA GLN A 709 0.15 -2.14 -9.27
C GLN A 709 1.28 -1.69 -8.36
N VAL A 710 2.23 -2.54 -8.00
CA VAL A 710 3.37 -2.17 -7.11
C VAL A 710 4.51 -1.49 -7.87
N GLY A 711 4.53 -1.62 -9.19
CA GLY A 711 5.39 -0.88 -10.11
C GLY A 711 4.69 -0.72 -11.47
N PRO A 712 5.11 0.23 -12.33
CA PRO A 712 4.46 0.42 -13.62
C PRO A 712 4.52 -0.87 -14.45
N SER A 713 3.37 -1.36 -14.91
CA SER A 713 3.25 -2.63 -15.63
C SER A 713 3.79 -3.85 -14.87
N ASN A 714 3.91 -3.78 -13.53
CA ASN A 714 4.59 -4.79 -12.73
C ASN A 714 3.83 -5.15 -11.45
N GLY A 715 3.10 -6.27 -11.51
CA GLY A 715 2.46 -6.93 -10.36
C GLY A 715 1.44 -6.07 -9.62
N TRP A 716 0.50 -6.71 -8.92
CA TRP A 716 -0.48 -6.02 -8.07
C TRP A 716 -0.12 -6.13 -6.59
N ASN A 717 -0.65 -5.24 -5.75
CA ASN A 717 -0.36 -5.13 -4.31
C ASN A 717 -0.65 -6.42 -3.51
N GLY A 718 -1.44 -7.34 -4.06
CA GLY A 718 -1.67 -8.68 -3.52
C GLY A 718 -2.97 -8.83 -2.73
N SER A 719 -3.74 -7.75 -2.56
CA SER A 719 -5.04 -7.75 -1.87
C SER A 719 -5.82 -6.46 -2.16
N TRP A 720 -7.14 -6.52 -2.01
CA TRP A 720 -7.99 -5.34 -1.91
C TRP A 720 -7.85 -4.67 -0.53
N LEU A 721 -7.80 -3.35 -0.53
CA LEU A 721 -7.81 -2.56 0.70
C LEU A 721 -9.05 -1.68 0.72
N MET A 722 -9.68 -1.59 1.89
CA MET A 722 -10.82 -0.71 2.07
C MET A 722 -10.35 0.74 1.95
N PHE A 723 -11.05 1.51 1.14
CA PHE A 723 -10.68 2.88 0.84
C PHE A 723 -11.29 3.81 1.89
N TYR A 724 -10.46 4.15 2.88
CA TYR A 724 -10.77 4.85 4.15
C TYR A 724 -11.44 3.99 5.23
N VAL A 725 -12.73 4.20 5.54
CA VAL A 725 -13.34 3.68 6.77
C VAL A 725 -14.53 2.75 6.50
N PRO A 726 -14.83 1.78 7.39
CA PRO A 726 -15.96 0.88 7.23
C PRO A 726 -17.33 1.55 7.22
N GLY A 727 -17.43 2.86 7.45
CA GLY A 727 -18.67 3.64 7.37
C GLY A 727 -18.90 4.33 6.02
N ASP A 728 -17.89 4.39 5.14
CA ASP A 728 -18.03 5.04 3.84
C ASP A 728 -18.87 4.19 2.89
N ARG A 729 -19.86 4.80 2.23
CA ARG A 729 -20.82 4.12 1.37
C ARG A 729 -21.04 4.87 0.08
N LEU A 730 -20.63 4.28 -1.04
CA LEU A 730 -20.82 4.82 -2.38
C LEU A 730 -21.31 3.70 -3.30
N ARG A 731 -22.27 4.01 -4.16
CA ARG A 731 -22.90 3.04 -5.04
C ARG A 731 -22.29 2.97 -6.44
N ASN A 732 -21.47 3.94 -6.82
CA ASN A 732 -20.66 3.93 -8.03
C ASN A 732 -19.54 4.96 -7.87
N LEU A 733 -18.55 4.84 -8.74
CA LEU A 733 -17.36 5.67 -8.77
C LEU A 733 -17.03 6.04 -10.22
N ASP A 734 -16.26 7.11 -10.37
CA ASP A 734 -15.59 7.50 -11.61
C ASP A 734 -14.23 8.14 -11.25
N VAL A 735 -13.22 7.97 -12.11
CA VAL A 735 -11.82 8.26 -11.79
C VAL A 735 -11.22 9.22 -12.81
N GLY A 736 -10.85 10.42 -12.35
CA GLY A 736 -10.15 11.42 -13.14
C GLY A 736 -8.67 11.54 -12.79
N GLN A 737 -7.83 11.86 -13.78
CA GLN A 737 -6.43 12.23 -13.53
C GLN A 737 -6.22 13.73 -13.72
N ASN A 738 -5.83 14.39 -12.62
CA ASN A 738 -5.44 15.78 -12.59
C ASN A 738 -4.21 16.08 -13.46
N ALA A 739 -3.99 17.36 -13.77
CA ALA A 739 -2.91 17.76 -14.67
C ALA A 739 -1.50 17.50 -14.17
N ASP A 740 -1.33 17.48 -12.86
CA ASP A 740 -0.11 17.13 -12.14
C ASP A 740 0.07 15.61 -11.94
N GLY A 741 -0.85 14.78 -12.42
CA GLY A 741 -0.77 13.32 -12.35
C GLY A 741 -1.43 12.70 -11.11
N ARG A 742 -2.04 13.52 -10.23
CA ARG A 742 -2.83 13.03 -9.09
C ARG A 742 -4.13 12.39 -9.57
N ILE A 743 -4.49 11.25 -9.00
CA ILE A 743 -5.83 10.69 -9.19
C ILE A 743 -6.83 11.43 -8.29
N GLU A 744 -8.02 11.69 -8.82
CA GLU A 744 -9.19 12.14 -8.08
C GLU A 744 -10.36 11.22 -8.41
N VAL A 745 -11.02 10.71 -7.38
CA VAL A 745 -12.13 9.76 -7.48
C VAL A 745 -13.39 10.47 -7.06
N PHE A 746 -14.41 10.40 -7.89
CA PHE A 746 -15.75 10.88 -7.64
C PHE A 746 -16.65 9.69 -7.36
N GLY A 747 -17.64 9.86 -6.49
CA GLY A 747 -18.58 8.80 -6.19
C GLY A 747 -19.93 9.34 -5.78
N ILE A 748 -20.94 8.51 -5.96
CA ILE A 748 -22.32 8.86 -5.61
C ILE A 748 -22.79 7.86 -4.55
N ALA A 749 -23.40 8.36 -3.48
CA ALA A 749 -23.98 7.52 -2.44
C ALA A 749 -25.39 7.02 -2.82
N SER A 750 -25.96 6.10 -2.04
CA SER A 750 -27.30 5.55 -2.30
C SER A 750 -28.44 6.59 -2.25
N ASN A 751 -28.21 7.74 -1.62
CA ASN A 751 -29.13 8.87 -1.58
C ASN A 751 -28.84 9.93 -2.67
N ASP A 752 -28.05 9.57 -3.69
CA ASP A 752 -27.60 10.40 -4.82
C ASP A 752 -26.70 11.59 -4.44
N THR A 753 -26.22 11.68 -3.19
CA THR A 753 -25.21 12.69 -2.82
C THR A 753 -23.87 12.38 -3.48
N ILE A 754 -23.16 13.43 -3.91
CA ILE A 754 -21.88 13.31 -4.59
C ILE A 754 -20.75 13.56 -3.61
N TRP A 755 -19.72 12.73 -3.70
CA TRP A 755 -18.52 12.78 -2.91
C TRP A 755 -17.31 12.72 -3.82
N HIS A 756 -16.20 13.29 -3.38
CA HIS A 756 -14.92 13.11 -4.04
C HIS A 756 -13.78 13.01 -3.05
N THR A 757 -12.68 12.45 -3.53
CA THR A 757 -11.42 12.28 -2.80
C THR A 757 -10.28 12.34 -3.80
N TRP A 758 -9.10 12.76 -3.37
CA TRP A 758 -7.97 12.99 -4.26
C TRP A 758 -6.66 12.60 -3.62
N GLN A 759 -5.70 12.23 -4.46
CA GLN A 759 -4.32 12.10 -4.01
C GLN A 759 -3.76 13.46 -3.61
N VAL A 760 -2.96 13.51 -2.54
CA VAL A 760 -2.32 14.76 -2.09
C VAL A 760 -1.03 15.06 -2.88
N ALA A 761 -0.39 14.02 -3.42
CA ALA A 761 0.71 14.11 -4.37
C ALA A 761 0.57 13.00 -5.42
N PRO A 762 1.16 13.14 -6.62
CA PRO A 762 1.01 12.12 -7.66
C PRO A 762 1.56 10.78 -7.17
N SER A 763 0.75 9.72 -7.28
CA SER A 763 1.13 8.37 -6.85
C SER A 763 1.42 8.22 -5.35
N ASP A 764 1.04 9.21 -4.52
CA ASP A 764 1.40 9.24 -3.10
C ASP A 764 0.28 9.88 -2.25
N GLY A 765 -0.13 9.14 -1.22
CA GLY A 765 -1.12 9.54 -0.21
C GLY A 765 -2.49 9.96 -0.76
N TRP A 766 -3.52 9.84 0.08
CA TRP A 766 -4.83 10.40 -0.22
C TRP A 766 -5.23 11.47 0.79
N ASN A 767 -6.08 12.40 0.39
CA ASN A 767 -6.59 13.45 1.27
C ASN A 767 -7.30 12.83 2.48
N ARG A 768 -7.19 13.45 3.64
CA ARG A 768 -7.79 12.95 4.88
C ARG A 768 -8.58 14.03 5.58
#